data_AF-A0A4Q7TCA0-F1
#
_entry.id   AF-A0A4Q7TCA0-F1
#
_cell.length_a   1.000
_cell.length_b   1.000
_cell.length_c   1.000
_cell.angle_alpha   90.00
_cell.angle_beta   90.00
_cell.angle_gamma   90.00
#
_symmetry.space_group_name_H-M   'P 1'
#
loop_
_entity.id
_entity.type
_entity.pdbx_description
1 polymer ?
#
loop_
_entity_poly.entity_id
_entity_poly.type
_entity_poly.pdbx_seq_one_letter_code
_entity_poly.pdbx_strand_id
1 'polypeptide(L)'
;MQQPARLRRTAIAVVLLAALVAVIAVNPAAPAAAASVDRLHGADRYATAAAISQQAYPSGAPIVFLATGAGFADALSAAPAASVQGGPLLLTATRTLPAATANEIRRLTPQRVVIVGGTGVVTGDVVTALRGLGVSVERVSGADRYATSRAIVERYFTGTETAWVATGANFSDALAASAAAGSVGGPVLLVNGLASSLDAATRTTLNRVGATTVRIAGGTGVVSAGIENGLRARGGDVMRLAGDDRYGTAVAINEHAFPAAERVFVATGIDFPDALAGAAFAGRVGAPLYSSVPTCLPPAVRDDIVSRLGASRVTLLGGSAVLGGSVGSLAACTSNADARAASQAELTNKITNRLSSLPGTYSVSVRQTTGVHAVVNVRGATMQEPASVMKLFAVYAVLKRVDQGRLSMTTPTRSGVNVRDCIRVTIHISDNLCHWDLVALIGEQNLNNFFAAEGFSRTVYAGRGADGRQWTSKHTTTGDVALLLARLHNGNLLSAASTRFFIDQLETQLWRDRIPHGAPAGIPIANKTGQLHVSTGMIEADAGIVIGSRHTHTIAVIGSRNATAAGIAAIARVVYEHFNGAFGAAASYTKLNLVTTATVTAYSGPGSGTTRTVASGTRVHADYSSRLWYRVILGGTTVVYIHSSNLANWVSYPRRW
;
A
#
# COMPACT_ATOMS: atom_id res chain seq x y z
N MET A 1 3.69 -2.43 123.53
CA MET A 1 4.47 -1.42 122.79
C MET A 1 5.32 -2.14 121.76
N GLN A 2 5.05 -2.00 120.47
CA GLN A 2 5.99 -2.23 119.37
C GLN A 2 5.25 -2.01 118.04
N GLN A 3 5.73 -1.05 117.24
CA GLN A 3 5.37 -0.92 115.82
C GLN A 3 5.97 -2.07 115.01
N PRO A 4 5.30 -2.52 113.93
CA PRO A 4 6.01 -3.13 112.82
C PRO A 4 5.86 -2.32 111.53
N ALA A 5 7.04 -2.02 110.98
CA ALA A 5 7.46 -2.06 109.58
C ALA A 5 6.42 -1.85 108.47
N ARG A 6 6.64 -0.77 107.71
CA ARG A 6 5.98 -0.44 106.45
C ARG A 6 6.37 -1.43 105.34
N LEU A 7 5.38 -2.12 104.78
CA LEU A 7 5.43 -2.75 103.46
C LEU A 7 4.38 -2.04 102.58
N ARG A 8 4.83 -1.07 101.78
CA ARG A 8 3.98 -0.44 100.76
C ARG A 8 3.96 -1.33 99.53
N ARG A 9 2.80 -1.93 99.29
CA ARG A 9 2.43 -2.66 98.07
C ARG A 9 2.40 -1.66 96.90
N THR A 10 3.31 -1.80 95.96
CA THR A 10 3.28 -1.03 94.71
C THR A 10 2.37 -1.75 93.73
N ALA A 11 1.21 -1.17 93.46
CA ALA A 11 0.28 -1.63 92.44
C ALA A 11 0.85 -1.34 91.04
N ILE A 12 0.79 -2.35 90.17
CA ILE A 12 1.18 -2.27 88.76
C ILE A 12 0.11 -1.45 88.04
N ALA A 13 0.47 -0.24 87.59
CA ALA A 13 -0.33 0.56 86.67
C ALA A 13 0.05 0.18 85.24
N VAL A 14 -0.93 -0.33 84.49
CA VAL A 14 -0.83 -0.57 83.04
C VAL A 14 -0.82 0.79 82.33
N VAL A 15 0.32 1.17 81.75
CA VAL A 15 0.44 2.36 80.90
C VAL A 15 0.21 1.94 79.45
N LEU A 16 -0.91 2.37 78.88
CA LEU A 16 -1.21 2.31 77.45
C LEU A 16 -0.29 3.28 76.69
N LEU A 17 0.69 2.75 75.95
CA LEU A 17 1.50 3.52 75.02
C LEU A 17 0.79 3.56 73.66
N ALA A 18 0.10 4.66 73.37
CA ALA A 18 -0.45 4.92 72.04
C ALA A 18 0.69 5.37 71.10
N ALA A 19 1.08 4.50 70.16
CA ALA A 19 1.99 4.86 69.09
C ALA A 19 1.27 5.77 68.07
N LEU A 20 1.73 7.03 67.98
CA LEU A 20 1.27 7.98 66.97
C LEU A 20 1.86 7.59 65.61
N VAL A 21 1.12 6.81 64.80
CA VAL A 21 1.44 6.61 63.38
C VAL A 21 1.04 7.89 62.65
N ALA A 22 2.03 8.70 62.25
CA ALA A 22 1.81 9.75 61.28
C ALA A 22 1.46 9.11 59.93
N VAL A 23 0.17 9.04 59.63
CA VAL A 23 -0.30 8.73 58.27
C VAL A 23 0.13 9.91 57.39
N ILE A 24 1.22 9.73 56.64
CA ILE A 24 1.49 10.59 55.48
C ILE A 24 0.34 10.31 54.53
N ALA A 25 -0.66 11.21 54.51
CA ALA A 25 -1.63 11.23 53.44
C ALA A 25 -0.85 11.47 52.14
N VAL A 26 -0.63 10.40 51.38
CA VAL A 26 -0.24 10.51 49.98
C VAL A 26 -1.45 11.17 49.31
N ASN A 27 -1.38 12.49 49.13
CA ASN A 27 -2.33 13.18 48.27
C ASN A 27 -2.28 12.47 46.92
N PRO A 28 -3.41 11.96 46.37
CA PRO A 28 -3.40 11.50 45.00
C PRO A 28 -2.89 12.65 44.14
N ALA A 29 -1.87 12.37 43.32
CA ALA A 29 -1.33 13.36 42.39
C ALA A 29 -2.50 13.99 41.64
N ALA A 30 -2.54 15.34 41.60
CA ALA A 30 -3.55 16.04 40.82
C ALA A 30 -3.60 15.43 39.40
N PRO A 31 -4.79 15.22 38.81
CA PRO A 31 -4.88 14.64 37.47
C PRO A 31 -3.99 15.47 36.53
N ALA A 32 -3.06 14.79 35.85
CA ALA A 32 -2.17 15.43 34.89
C ALA A 32 -3.03 16.28 33.94
N ALA A 33 -2.67 17.56 33.78
CA ALA A 33 -3.39 18.44 32.87
C ALA A 33 -3.42 17.80 31.47
N ALA A 34 -4.60 17.76 30.84
CA ALA A 34 -4.76 17.16 29.53
C ALA A 34 -3.80 17.84 28.53
N ALA A 35 -3.12 17.03 27.72
CA ALA A 35 -2.18 17.55 26.72
C ALA A 35 -2.87 18.55 25.79
N SER A 36 -2.24 19.70 25.58
CA SER A 36 -2.68 20.69 24.60
C SER A 36 -2.43 20.15 23.19
N VAL A 37 -3.44 20.21 22.31
CA VAL A 37 -3.32 19.74 20.93
C VAL A 37 -3.42 20.91 19.97
N ASP A 38 -2.32 21.25 19.28
CA ASP A 38 -2.30 22.24 18.19
C ASP A 38 -2.13 21.57 16.81
N ARG A 39 -2.40 22.31 15.74
CA ARG A 39 -2.35 21.77 14.37
C ARG A 39 -1.68 22.75 13.40
N LEU A 40 -0.73 22.24 12.63
CA LEU A 40 -0.07 22.96 11.54
C LEU A 40 -0.54 22.36 10.21
N HIS A 41 -1.20 23.18 9.40
CA HIS A 41 -1.76 22.75 8.12
C HIS A 41 -1.98 23.93 7.18
N GLY A 42 -2.09 23.63 5.89
CA GLY A 42 -2.56 24.56 4.87
C GLY A 42 -3.50 23.88 3.87
N ALA A 43 -3.88 24.62 2.83
CA ALA A 43 -4.78 24.12 1.78
C ALA A 43 -4.18 22.96 0.97
N ASP A 44 -2.86 22.87 0.92
CA ASP A 44 -2.11 21.81 0.27
C ASP A 44 -0.77 21.56 1.00
N ARG A 45 0.01 20.60 0.50
CA ARG A 45 1.31 20.23 1.06
C ARG A 45 2.33 21.38 1.12
N TYR A 46 2.24 22.35 0.20
CA TYR A 46 3.15 23.48 0.15
C TYR A 46 2.78 24.52 1.20
N ALA A 47 1.48 24.78 1.36
CA ALA A 47 0.94 25.64 2.41
C ALA A 47 1.15 25.03 3.80
N THR A 48 1.03 23.70 3.98
CA THR A 48 1.38 23.04 5.24
C THR A 48 2.85 23.22 5.58
N ALA A 49 3.77 23.02 4.62
CA ALA A 49 5.20 23.25 4.84
C ALA A 49 5.50 24.71 5.22
N ALA A 50 4.82 25.68 4.60
CA ALA A 50 4.92 27.09 4.96
C ALA A 50 4.41 27.38 6.37
N ALA A 51 3.28 26.82 6.78
CA ALA A 51 2.74 26.97 8.14
C ALA A 51 3.68 26.38 9.21
N ILE A 52 4.29 25.23 8.91
CA ILE A 52 5.30 24.61 9.77
C ILE A 52 6.52 25.54 9.92
N SER A 53 7.00 26.07 8.79
CA SER A 53 8.12 27.02 8.77
C SER A 53 7.84 28.30 9.57
N GLN A 54 6.63 28.84 9.49
CA GLN A 54 6.21 30.03 10.25
C GLN A 54 6.28 29.80 11.76
N GLN A 55 5.90 28.63 12.24
CA GLN A 55 6.02 28.30 13.66
C GLN A 55 7.46 28.00 14.08
N ALA A 56 8.25 27.34 13.21
CA ALA A 56 9.62 26.96 13.50
C ALA A 56 10.62 28.14 13.43
N TYR A 57 10.33 29.13 12.58
CA TYR A 57 11.20 30.26 12.23
C TYR A 57 10.41 31.58 12.16
N PRO A 58 9.83 32.06 13.28
CA PRO A 58 9.03 33.29 13.29
C PRO A 58 9.85 34.53 12.89
N SER A 59 11.14 34.54 13.22
CA SER A 59 12.07 35.67 13.00
C SER A 59 12.92 35.54 11.72
N GLY A 60 12.60 34.60 10.82
CA GLY A 60 13.39 34.32 9.62
C GLY A 60 14.36 33.16 9.79
N ALA A 61 15.05 32.79 8.70
CA ALA A 61 16.02 31.71 8.69
C ALA A 61 17.18 32.02 7.72
N PRO A 62 18.44 31.72 8.08
CA PRO A 62 19.60 31.99 7.23
C PRO A 62 19.63 31.15 5.94
N ILE A 63 19.02 29.96 5.98
CA ILE A 63 19.03 28.99 4.89
C ILE A 63 17.66 28.33 4.77
N VAL A 64 17.28 27.96 3.54
CA VAL A 64 16.10 27.13 3.26
C VAL A 64 16.53 25.91 2.47
N PHE A 65 16.07 24.73 2.88
CA PHE A 65 16.15 23.53 2.05
C PHE A 65 14.87 23.38 1.26
N LEU A 66 14.97 23.14 -0.04
CA LEU A 66 13.83 23.02 -0.94
C LEU A 66 13.86 21.68 -1.66
N ALA A 67 12.86 20.84 -1.41
CA ALA A 67 12.70 19.54 -2.08
C ALA A 67 11.39 19.49 -2.87
N THR A 68 11.26 18.53 -3.79
CA THR A 68 9.99 18.30 -4.48
C THR A 68 8.91 17.81 -3.51
N GLY A 69 7.70 18.33 -3.61
CA GLY A 69 6.54 17.80 -2.90
C GLY A 69 5.92 16.58 -3.57
N ALA A 70 6.38 16.19 -4.77
CA ALA A 70 5.86 15.05 -5.52
C ALA A 70 6.53 13.71 -5.15
N GLY A 71 7.65 13.76 -4.44
CA GLY A 71 8.38 12.59 -3.93
C GLY A 71 8.94 12.86 -2.53
N PHE A 72 9.49 11.83 -1.89
CA PHE A 72 9.91 11.91 -0.50
C PHE A 72 11.42 11.76 -0.28
N ALA A 73 12.11 10.99 -1.12
CA ALA A 73 13.45 10.48 -0.78
C ALA A 73 14.48 11.60 -0.54
N ASP A 74 14.53 12.59 -1.43
CA ASP A 74 15.45 13.72 -1.30
C ASP A 74 15.16 14.55 -0.04
N ALA A 75 13.87 14.71 0.29
CA ALA A 75 13.41 15.47 1.45
C ALA A 75 13.73 14.77 2.79
N LEU A 76 13.72 13.43 2.84
CA LEU A 76 14.03 12.66 4.05
C LEU A 76 15.47 12.90 4.51
N SER A 77 16.45 12.91 3.60
CA SER A 77 17.83 13.24 3.96
C SER A 77 18.05 14.75 4.12
N ALA A 78 17.24 15.60 3.49
CA ALA A 78 17.31 17.04 3.67
C ALA A 78 16.79 17.52 5.02
N ALA A 79 15.79 16.85 5.61
CA ALA A 79 15.17 17.29 6.86
C ALA A 79 16.18 17.40 8.03
N PRO A 80 17.02 16.38 8.33
CA PRO A 80 18.06 16.51 9.36
C PRO A 80 19.07 17.61 9.03
N ALA A 81 19.45 17.77 7.76
CA ALA A 81 20.37 18.82 7.34
C ALA A 81 19.75 20.21 7.57
N ALA A 82 18.47 20.38 7.27
CA ALA A 82 17.73 21.62 7.53
C ALA A 82 17.70 21.94 9.04
N SER A 83 17.41 20.95 9.89
CA SER A 83 17.43 21.09 11.34
C SER A 83 18.79 21.59 11.84
N VAL A 84 19.87 20.94 11.42
CA VAL A 84 21.25 21.24 11.85
C VAL A 84 21.74 22.59 11.34
N GLN A 85 21.40 22.95 10.11
CA GLN A 85 21.82 24.21 9.50
C GLN A 85 20.91 25.39 9.87
N GLY A 86 19.92 25.18 10.74
CA GLY A 86 19.02 26.22 11.22
C GLY A 86 18.09 26.77 10.13
N GLY A 87 17.65 25.93 9.21
CA GLY A 87 16.68 26.28 8.16
C GLY A 87 15.42 25.41 8.15
N PRO A 88 14.30 25.87 7.57
CA PRO A 88 13.16 25.01 7.32
C PRO A 88 13.38 24.16 6.07
N LEU A 89 12.67 23.03 6.00
CA LEU A 89 12.46 22.28 4.78
C LEU A 89 11.12 22.72 4.16
N LEU A 90 11.19 23.33 2.99
CA LEU A 90 10.03 23.70 2.18
C LEU A 90 9.88 22.76 0.98
N LEU A 91 8.68 22.76 0.40
CA LEU A 91 8.33 21.91 -0.74
C LEU A 91 8.03 22.75 -1.99
N THR A 92 8.33 22.20 -3.17
CA THR A 92 7.98 22.79 -4.49
C THR A 92 7.34 21.77 -5.41
N ALA A 93 6.56 22.22 -6.39
CA ALA A 93 6.19 21.36 -7.51
C ALA A 93 7.39 21.19 -8.45
N THR A 94 7.37 20.15 -9.30
CA THR A 94 8.49 19.83 -10.19
C THR A 94 8.91 20.98 -11.09
N ARG A 95 7.94 21.73 -11.65
CA ARG A 95 8.17 22.78 -12.65
C ARG A 95 7.75 24.19 -12.21
N THR A 96 7.20 24.32 -11.01
CA THR A 96 6.59 25.58 -10.58
C THR A 96 6.84 25.75 -9.10
N LEU A 97 7.32 26.94 -8.71
CA LEU A 97 7.43 27.33 -7.32
C LEU A 97 6.04 27.79 -6.84
N PRO A 98 5.36 27.03 -5.97
CA PRO A 98 4.02 27.38 -5.52
C PRO A 98 4.02 28.71 -4.77
N ALA A 99 2.93 29.46 -4.85
CA ALA A 99 2.83 30.79 -4.22
C ALA A 99 3.07 30.74 -2.72
N ALA A 100 2.56 29.72 -2.02
CA ALA A 100 2.80 29.52 -0.59
C ALA A 100 4.29 29.41 -0.27
N THR A 101 5.03 28.62 -1.04
CA THR A 101 6.48 28.45 -0.91
C THR A 101 7.23 29.74 -1.21
N ALA A 102 6.89 30.42 -2.30
CA ALA A 102 7.53 31.69 -2.68
C ALA A 102 7.34 32.78 -1.61
N ASN A 103 6.12 32.90 -1.08
CA ASN A 103 5.79 33.86 -0.03
C ASN A 103 6.54 33.54 1.26
N GLU A 104 6.65 32.27 1.62
CA GLU A 104 7.39 31.87 2.82
C GLU A 104 8.89 32.13 2.67
N ILE A 105 9.48 31.89 1.50
CA ILE A 105 10.88 32.25 1.24
C ILE A 105 11.10 33.77 1.38
N ARG A 106 10.18 34.60 0.87
CA ARG A 106 10.25 36.06 1.07
C ARG A 106 10.17 36.45 2.54
N ARG A 107 9.29 35.83 3.32
CA ARG A 107 9.14 36.09 4.76
C ARG A 107 10.38 35.70 5.54
N LEU A 108 11.00 34.58 5.19
CA LEU A 108 12.18 34.05 5.87
C LEU A 108 13.46 34.85 5.60
N THR A 109 13.50 35.58 4.46
CA THR A 109 14.65 36.34 3.97
C THR A 109 15.97 35.54 4.04
N PRO A 110 16.05 34.32 3.47
CA PRO A 110 17.26 33.51 3.59
C PRO A 110 18.38 34.03 2.71
N GLN A 111 19.62 33.85 3.15
CA GLN A 111 20.79 34.15 2.32
C GLN A 111 20.93 33.16 1.17
N ARG A 112 20.52 31.91 1.40
CA ARG A 112 20.63 30.81 0.43
C ARG A 112 19.43 29.87 0.49
N VAL A 113 18.99 29.42 -0.69
CA VAL A 113 18.09 28.28 -0.88
C VAL A 113 18.88 27.12 -1.47
N VAL A 114 18.87 25.98 -0.78
CA VAL A 114 19.48 24.72 -1.23
C VAL A 114 18.39 23.85 -1.82
N ILE A 115 18.40 23.69 -3.14
CA ILE A 115 17.55 22.72 -3.82
C ILE A 115 18.14 21.33 -3.61
N VAL A 116 17.33 20.41 -3.13
CA VAL A 116 17.70 19.01 -2.95
C VAL A 116 16.97 18.17 -4.00
N GLY A 117 17.76 17.45 -4.80
CA GLY A 117 17.28 16.64 -5.92
C GLY A 117 17.72 17.16 -7.28
N GLY A 118 17.76 16.24 -8.25
CA GLY A 118 18.20 16.54 -9.62
C GLY A 118 17.20 17.39 -10.42
N THR A 119 17.60 17.78 -11.63
CA THR A 119 16.78 18.61 -12.53
C THR A 119 15.50 17.91 -13.01
N GLY A 120 15.46 16.57 -12.99
CA GLY A 120 14.28 15.79 -13.32
C GLY A 120 13.15 15.89 -12.29
N VAL A 121 13.45 16.26 -11.04
CA VAL A 121 12.45 16.36 -9.95
C VAL A 121 12.19 17.81 -9.50
N VAL A 122 13.15 18.72 -9.71
CA VAL A 122 13.00 20.17 -9.55
C VAL A 122 13.71 20.85 -10.73
N THR A 123 12.95 21.36 -11.70
CA THR A 123 13.49 21.87 -12.97
C THR A 123 14.20 23.22 -12.83
N GLY A 124 14.81 23.67 -13.93
CA GLY A 124 15.37 25.01 -14.05
C GLY A 124 14.34 26.14 -13.85
N ASP A 125 13.06 25.89 -14.14
CA ASP A 125 11.99 26.89 -13.97
C ASP A 125 11.86 27.33 -12.51
N VAL A 126 11.97 26.38 -11.58
CA VAL A 126 11.97 26.66 -10.14
C VAL A 126 13.23 27.44 -9.75
N VAL A 127 14.39 27.12 -10.32
CA VAL A 127 15.64 27.87 -10.08
C VAL A 127 15.50 29.31 -10.53
N THR A 128 14.95 29.55 -11.72
CA THR A 128 14.69 30.88 -12.24
C THR A 128 13.72 31.65 -11.35
N ALA A 129 12.63 31.01 -10.91
CA ALA A 129 11.68 31.63 -9.99
C ALA A 129 12.33 32.02 -8.65
N LEU A 130 13.16 31.16 -8.07
CA LEU A 130 13.90 31.44 -6.84
C LEU A 130 14.87 32.61 -7.01
N ARG A 131 15.66 32.63 -8.09
CA ARG A 131 16.57 33.76 -8.38
C ARG A 131 15.81 35.07 -8.56
N GLY A 132 14.61 35.02 -9.13
CA GLY A 132 13.71 36.17 -9.20
C GLY A 132 13.23 36.69 -7.84
N LEU A 133 13.35 35.90 -6.76
CA LEU A 133 13.12 36.36 -5.38
C LEU A 133 14.36 37.02 -4.73
N GLY A 134 15.50 37.07 -5.43
CA GLY A 134 16.74 37.70 -4.93
C GLY A 134 17.58 36.82 -4.00
N VAL A 135 17.33 35.51 -3.93
CA VAL A 135 18.08 34.58 -3.07
C VAL A 135 19.17 33.83 -3.84
N SER A 136 20.29 33.51 -3.16
CA SER A 136 21.30 32.61 -3.74
C SER A 136 20.74 31.19 -3.83
N VAL A 137 20.97 30.51 -4.96
CA VAL A 137 20.45 29.16 -5.20
C VAL A 137 21.59 28.18 -5.39
N GLU A 138 21.62 27.16 -4.54
CA GLU A 138 22.52 26.02 -4.62
C GLU A 138 21.72 24.74 -4.93
N ARG A 139 22.33 23.75 -5.57
CA ARG A 139 21.72 22.43 -5.76
C ARG A 139 22.62 21.32 -5.24
N VAL A 140 22.03 20.39 -4.49
CA VAL A 140 22.65 19.14 -4.05
C VAL A 140 21.85 17.97 -4.62
N SER A 141 22.50 17.11 -5.39
CA SER A 141 21.86 15.97 -6.06
C SER A 141 22.87 14.90 -6.44
N GLY A 142 22.42 13.66 -6.58
CA GLY A 142 23.16 12.55 -7.18
C GLY A 142 22.39 11.88 -8.32
N ALA A 143 22.97 10.82 -8.87
CA ALA A 143 22.38 10.04 -9.98
C ALA A 143 21.07 9.34 -9.61
N ASP A 144 20.89 9.02 -8.33
CA ASP A 144 19.68 8.44 -7.76
C ASP A 144 19.45 8.97 -6.34
N ARG A 145 18.37 8.52 -5.69
CA ARG A 145 18.00 8.94 -4.34
C ARG A 145 19.05 8.60 -3.26
N TYR A 146 19.82 7.53 -3.46
CA TYR A 146 20.85 7.10 -2.51
C TYR A 146 22.11 7.95 -2.68
N ALA A 147 22.47 8.27 -3.92
CA ALA A 147 23.53 9.21 -4.25
C ALA A 147 23.19 10.64 -3.79
N THR A 148 21.96 11.12 -3.97
CA THR A 148 21.52 12.42 -3.41
C THR A 148 21.62 12.42 -1.89
N SER A 149 21.15 11.36 -1.22
CA SER A 149 21.26 11.21 0.23
C SER A 149 22.72 11.32 0.70
N ARG A 150 23.64 10.56 0.11
CA ARG A 150 25.08 10.67 0.39
C ARG A 150 25.63 12.08 0.16
N ALA A 151 25.26 12.73 -0.95
CA ALA A 151 25.73 14.07 -1.27
C ALA A 151 25.29 15.12 -0.24
N ILE A 152 24.07 15.01 0.31
CA ILE A 152 23.61 15.86 1.42
C ILE A 152 24.43 15.57 2.67
N VAL A 153 24.59 14.30 3.01
CA VAL A 153 25.29 13.88 4.23
C VAL A 153 26.74 14.34 4.22
N GLU A 154 27.47 14.10 3.13
CA GLU A 154 28.88 14.50 2.98
C GLU A 154 29.09 16.02 2.99
N ARG A 155 28.05 16.79 2.66
CA ARG A 155 28.14 18.26 2.58
C ARG A 155 27.83 18.96 3.89
N TYR A 156 26.86 18.46 4.64
CA TYR A 156 26.32 19.17 5.81
C TYR A 156 26.67 18.55 7.14
N PHE A 157 27.35 17.40 7.15
CA PHE A 157 27.71 16.67 8.36
C PHE A 157 29.19 16.29 8.34
N THR A 158 29.90 16.62 9.41
CA THR A 158 31.28 16.24 9.66
C THR A 158 31.46 16.01 11.16
N GLY A 159 32.17 14.95 11.55
CA GLY A 159 32.39 14.63 12.97
C GLY A 159 31.12 14.19 13.70
N THR A 160 30.16 13.58 12.99
CA THR A 160 28.92 13.08 13.57
C THR A 160 29.12 11.66 14.08
N GLU A 161 29.10 11.46 15.40
CA GLU A 161 29.27 10.14 16.02
C GLU A 161 28.15 9.17 15.62
N THR A 162 26.90 9.65 15.58
CA THR A 162 25.72 8.85 15.26
C THR A 162 25.15 9.17 13.89
N ALA A 163 24.93 8.13 13.07
CA ALA A 163 24.22 8.22 11.80
C ALA A 163 23.02 7.24 11.77
N TRP A 164 21.96 7.65 11.09
CA TRP A 164 20.77 6.82 10.89
C TRP A 164 20.76 6.26 9.48
N VAL A 165 20.36 4.99 9.33
CA VAL A 165 20.21 4.31 8.04
C VAL A 165 18.76 3.87 7.86
N ALA A 166 18.15 4.24 6.73
CA ALA A 166 16.78 3.85 6.38
C ALA A 166 16.69 3.46 4.90
N THR A 167 15.64 2.74 4.51
CA THR A 167 15.41 2.44 3.08
C THR A 167 15.00 3.70 2.33
N GLY A 168 15.54 3.91 1.13
CA GLY A 168 15.04 4.95 0.22
C GLY A 168 13.84 4.51 -0.62
N ALA A 169 13.38 3.26 -0.48
CA ALA A 169 12.26 2.71 -1.25
C ALA A 169 10.88 3.12 -0.71
N ASN A 170 10.80 3.51 0.58
CA ASN A 170 9.60 3.99 1.26
C ASN A 170 9.97 5.15 2.21
N PHE A 171 9.01 5.78 2.88
CA PHE A 171 9.22 7.01 3.66
C PHE A 171 9.03 6.86 5.17
N SER A 172 8.21 5.91 5.63
CA SER A 172 7.66 5.92 7.00
C SER A 172 8.73 5.94 8.09
N ASP A 173 9.69 5.02 8.01
CA ASP A 173 10.67 4.81 9.08
C ASP A 173 11.71 5.94 9.08
N ALA A 174 12.02 6.44 7.88
CA ALA A 174 12.93 7.56 7.68
C ALA A 174 12.37 8.88 8.22
N LEU A 175 11.04 9.07 8.31
CA LEU A 175 10.45 10.28 8.90
C LEU A 175 10.75 10.39 10.40
N ALA A 176 10.45 9.34 11.16
CA ALA A 176 10.75 9.29 12.59
C ALA A 176 12.28 9.37 12.82
N ALA A 177 13.06 8.64 12.01
CA ALA A 177 14.51 8.72 12.05
C ALA A 177 15.05 10.11 11.73
N SER A 178 14.38 10.90 10.88
CA SER A 178 14.82 12.27 10.54
C SER A 178 14.66 13.22 11.72
N ALA A 179 13.57 13.10 12.49
CA ALA A 179 13.40 13.86 13.71
C ALA A 179 14.44 13.45 14.77
N ALA A 180 14.63 12.14 14.98
CA ALA A 180 15.62 11.59 15.91
C ALA A 180 17.07 11.89 15.54
N ALA A 181 17.42 11.89 14.25
CA ALA A 181 18.75 12.23 13.79
C ALA A 181 19.00 13.74 13.95
N GLY A 182 18.04 14.57 13.53
CA GLY A 182 18.12 16.02 13.64
C GLY A 182 18.27 16.52 15.07
N SER A 183 17.64 15.86 16.05
CA SER A 183 17.71 16.24 17.47
C SER A 183 19.09 16.05 18.11
N VAL A 184 19.92 15.18 17.55
CA VAL A 184 21.30 14.92 18.00
C VAL A 184 22.36 15.38 17.01
N GLY A 185 21.97 16.17 16.00
CA GLY A 185 22.88 16.68 14.97
C GLY A 185 23.40 15.63 13.98
N GLY A 186 22.75 14.46 13.90
CA GLY A 186 23.15 13.35 13.04
C GLY A 186 22.45 13.33 11.67
N PRO A 187 23.01 12.64 10.67
CA PRO A 187 22.39 12.46 9.35
C PRO A 187 21.43 11.27 9.28
N VAL A 188 20.52 11.31 8.28
CA VAL A 188 19.82 10.13 7.75
C VAL A 188 20.37 9.78 6.38
N LEU A 189 20.89 8.57 6.24
CA LEU A 189 21.44 8.00 5.02
C LEU A 189 20.48 6.96 4.43
N LEU A 190 20.07 7.16 3.18
CA LEU A 190 19.16 6.25 2.48
C LEU A 190 19.93 5.14 1.75
N VAL A 191 19.48 3.90 1.91
CA VAL A 191 20.03 2.72 1.23
C VAL A 191 19.00 2.02 0.35
N ASN A 192 19.47 1.27 -0.65
CA ASN A 192 18.63 0.28 -1.32
C ASN A 192 18.40 -0.88 -0.36
N GLY A 193 17.39 -0.76 0.50
CA GLY A 193 17.28 -1.60 1.68
C GLY A 193 17.02 -3.09 1.40
N LEU A 194 16.60 -3.48 0.20
CA LEU A 194 16.45 -4.90 -0.18
C LEU A 194 17.72 -5.49 -0.84
N ALA A 195 18.78 -4.69 -1.01
CA ALA A 195 20.05 -5.21 -1.49
C ALA A 195 20.61 -6.26 -0.51
N SER A 196 21.32 -7.25 -1.04
CA SER A 196 21.88 -8.35 -0.25
C SER A 196 23.06 -7.94 0.63
N SER A 197 23.63 -6.73 0.44
CA SER A 197 24.76 -6.22 1.23
C SER A 197 24.82 -4.68 1.21
N LEU A 198 25.57 -4.12 2.16
CA LEU A 198 25.87 -2.68 2.22
C LEU A 198 26.82 -2.28 1.08
N ASP A 199 26.39 -1.33 0.25
CA ASP A 199 27.21 -0.85 -0.86
C ASP A 199 28.44 -0.04 -0.40
N ALA A 200 29.48 -0.04 -1.24
CA ALA A 200 30.76 0.59 -0.93
C ALA A 200 30.64 2.11 -0.76
N ALA A 201 29.79 2.79 -1.55
CA ALA A 201 29.65 4.24 -1.48
C ALA A 201 29.02 4.68 -0.15
N THR A 202 27.97 3.99 0.32
CA THR A 202 27.37 4.22 1.64
C THR A 202 28.38 4.00 2.76
N ARG A 203 29.24 2.97 2.65
CA ARG A 203 30.32 2.73 3.61
C ARG A 203 31.34 3.87 3.64
N THR A 204 31.77 4.36 2.48
CA THR A 204 32.69 5.49 2.37
C THR A 204 32.11 6.76 2.99
N THR A 205 30.84 7.08 2.73
CA THR A 205 30.18 8.26 3.30
C THR A 205 30.15 8.21 4.82
N LEU A 206 29.71 7.10 5.41
CA LEU A 206 29.66 6.94 6.87
C LEU A 206 31.07 7.04 7.52
N ASN A 207 32.12 6.53 6.86
CA ASN A 207 33.50 6.70 7.34
C ASN A 207 33.94 8.17 7.28
N ARG A 208 33.62 8.86 6.17
CA ARG A 208 34.00 10.25 5.97
C ARG A 208 33.38 11.18 7.02
N VAL A 209 32.12 10.95 7.38
CA VAL A 209 31.45 11.78 8.40
C VAL A 209 31.82 11.40 9.83
N GLY A 210 32.59 10.32 10.02
CA GLY A 210 33.06 9.87 11.34
C GLY A 210 32.03 9.07 12.15
N ALA A 211 31.02 8.48 11.50
CA ALA A 211 29.97 7.74 12.20
C ALA A 211 30.48 6.39 12.72
N THR A 212 30.57 6.28 14.04
CA THR A 212 30.90 5.05 14.80
C THR A 212 29.67 4.37 15.38
N THR A 213 28.57 5.12 15.53
CA THR A 213 27.29 4.61 15.99
C THR A 213 26.29 4.68 14.83
N VAL A 214 25.66 3.55 14.50
CA VAL A 214 24.66 3.46 13.44
C VAL A 214 23.34 2.94 13.99
N ARG A 215 22.26 3.67 13.71
CA ARG A 215 20.89 3.25 14.02
C ARG A 215 20.16 2.90 12.73
N ILE A 216 19.67 1.67 12.63
CA ILE A 216 18.89 1.21 11.48
C ILE A 216 17.42 1.43 11.77
N ALA A 217 16.77 2.29 10.98
CA ALA A 217 15.33 2.53 11.04
C ALA A 217 14.60 1.54 10.11
N GLY A 218 13.86 0.62 10.72
CA GLY A 218 13.04 -0.37 10.02
C GLY A 218 13.54 -1.82 10.14
N GLY A 219 12.62 -2.76 9.96
CA GLY A 219 12.87 -4.19 10.04
C GLY A 219 13.66 -4.77 8.85
N THR A 220 13.96 -6.06 8.90
CA THR A 220 14.72 -6.77 7.84
C THR A 220 14.01 -6.81 6.49
N GLY A 221 12.67 -6.70 6.50
CA GLY A 221 11.85 -6.61 5.29
C GLY A 221 11.97 -5.29 4.54
N VAL A 222 12.61 -4.27 5.11
CA VAL A 222 12.86 -2.98 4.45
C VAL A 222 14.33 -2.56 4.44
N VAL A 223 15.14 -3.01 5.41
CA VAL A 223 16.60 -2.89 5.40
C VAL A 223 17.19 -4.27 5.74
N SER A 224 17.75 -4.96 4.76
CA SER A 224 18.13 -6.38 4.83
C SER A 224 19.13 -6.68 5.95
N ALA A 225 19.14 -7.94 6.39
CA ALA A 225 20.16 -8.43 7.32
C ALA A 225 21.59 -8.33 6.74
N GLY A 226 21.73 -8.44 5.42
CA GLY A 226 23.02 -8.29 4.74
C GLY A 226 23.57 -6.86 4.80
N ILE A 227 22.71 -5.85 4.77
CA ILE A 227 23.10 -4.45 5.01
C ILE A 227 23.54 -4.26 6.47
N GLU A 228 22.78 -4.79 7.43
CA GLU A 228 23.13 -4.72 8.85
C GLU A 228 24.48 -5.39 9.15
N ASN A 229 24.73 -6.57 8.59
CA ASN A 229 26.01 -7.26 8.71
C ASN A 229 27.15 -6.42 8.11
N GLY A 230 26.92 -5.78 6.96
CA GLY A 230 27.89 -4.87 6.35
C GLY A 230 28.16 -3.61 7.19
N LEU A 231 27.16 -3.13 7.94
CA LEU A 231 27.33 -2.03 8.89
C LEU A 231 28.17 -2.48 10.10
N ARG A 232 27.85 -3.62 10.70
CA ARG A 232 28.60 -4.19 11.84
C ARG A 232 30.06 -4.48 11.50
N ALA A 233 30.32 -4.92 10.27
CA ALA A 233 31.67 -5.21 9.79
C ALA A 233 32.57 -3.95 9.68
N ARG A 234 32.01 -2.74 9.74
CA ARG A 234 32.80 -1.50 9.84
C ARG A 234 33.41 -1.28 11.23
N GLY A 235 32.95 -2.02 12.24
CA GLY A 235 33.19 -1.70 13.65
C GLY A 235 32.24 -0.62 14.15
N GLY A 236 32.18 -0.46 15.47
CA GLY A 236 31.28 0.46 16.16
C GLY A 236 29.95 -0.16 16.60
N ASP A 237 29.06 0.67 17.12
CA ASP A 237 27.77 0.24 17.67
C ASP A 237 26.68 0.30 16.59
N VAL A 238 26.01 -0.83 16.33
CA VAL A 238 24.93 -0.93 15.34
C VAL A 238 23.69 -1.50 16.00
N MET A 239 22.62 -0.71 16.02
CA MET A 239 21.34 -1.12 16.60
C MET A 239 20.20 -0.92 15.61
N ARG A 240 19.37 -1.95 15.45
CA ARG A 240 18.14 -1.89 14.66
C ARG A 240 16.96 -1.50 15.54
N LEU A 241 16.18 -0.53 15.07
CA LEU A 241 14.96 -0.04 15.69
C LEU A 241 13.81 -0.32 14.73
N ALA A 242 12.95 -1.27 15.10
CA ALA A 242 11.87 -1.76 14.26
C ALA A 242 10.71 -2.27 15.12
N GLY A 243 9.49 -2.05 14.64
CA GLY A 243 8.28 -2.71 15.14
C GLY A 243 7.63 -3.56 14.05
N ASP A 244 6.48 -4.15 14.37
CA ASP A 244 5.71 -5.00 13.44
C ASP A 244 5.18 -4.24 12.22
N ASP A 245 5.03 -2.92 12.35
CA ASP A 245 4.61 -2.02 11.29
C ASP A 245 5.30 -0.66 11.40
N ARG A 246 4.88 0.29 10.55
CA ARG A 246 5.42 1.66 10.50
C ARG A 246 5.16 2.46 11.78
N TYR A 247 4.09 2.15 12.51
CA TYR A 247 3.70 2.85 13.73
C TYR A 247 4.55 2.34 14.90
N GLY A 248 4.69 1.02 15.03
CA GLY A 248 5.59 0.40 16.00
C GLY A 248 7.06 0.77 15.74
N THR A 249 7.48 0.87 14.47
CA THR A 249 8.83 1.34 14.15
C THR A 249 9.06 2.79 14.59
N ALA A 250 8.09 3.69 14.40
CA ALA A 250 8.18 5.06 14.90
C ALA A 250 8.28 5.09 16.44
N VAL A 251 7.53 4.24 17.15
CA VAL A 251 7.63 4.11 18.62
C VAL A 251 9.02 3.63 19.03
N ALA A 252 9.55 2.55 18.45
CA ALA A 252 10.88 2.05 18.78
C ALA A 252 11.99 3.10 18.55
N ILE A 253 11.87 3.89 17.48
CA ILE A 253 12.79 5.00 17.20
C ILE A 253 12.68 6.07 18.29
N ASN A 254 11.45 6.47 18.65
CA ASN A 254 11.21 7.54 19.60
C ASN A 254 11.53 7.15 21.05
N GLU A 255 11.30 5.90 21.46
CA GLU A 255 11.71 5.36 22.75
C GLU A 255 13.24 5.40 22.92
N HIS A 256 13.98 5.06 21.86
CA HIS A 256 15.44 5.12 21.90
C HIS A 256 15.97 6.55 21.92
N ALA A 257 15.42 7.43 21.08
CA ALA A 257 15.96 8.76 20.86
C ALA A 257 15.50 9.79 21.90
N PHE A 258 14.34 9.59 22.53
CA PHE A 258 13.71 10.58 23.41
C PHE A 258 13.29 9.94 24.74
N PRO A 259 14.15 10.01 25.77
CA PRO A 259 13.78 9.53 27.10
C PRO A 259 12.67 10.37 27.74
N ALA A 260 12.59 11.66 27.39
CA ALA A 260 11.51 12.57 27.78
C ALA A 260 11.28 13.60 26.66
N ALA A 261 10.05 14.11 26.54
CA ALA A 261 9.70 15.18 25.63
C ALA A 261 8.43 15.89 26.10
N GLU A 262 8.47 17.21 26.22
CA GLU A 262 7.28 18.01 26.51
C GLU A 262 6.35 18.09 25.30
N ARG A 263 6.96 18.23 24.10
CA ARG A 263 6.27 18.36 22.83
C ARG A 263 6.50 17.14 21.94
N VAL A 264 5.45 16.65 21.30
CA VAL A 264 5.53 15.61 20.27
C VAL A 264 4.82 16.06 19.00
N PHE A 265 5.26 15.53 17.86
CA PHE A 265 4.63 15.75 16.56
C PHE A 265 3.94 14.48 16.09
N VAL A 266 2.78 14.61 15.46
CA VAL A 266 2.05 13.48 14.88
C VAL A 266 1.71 13.81 13.43
N ALA A 267 2.12 12.95 12.51
CA ALA A 267 1.74 13.01 11.10
C ALA A 267 1.02 11.73 10.68
N THR A 268 0.34 11.76 9.53
CA THR A 268 -0.19 10.51 8.96
C THR A 268 0.95 9.59 8.54
N GLY A 269 0.82 8.30 8.83
CA GLY A 269 1.74 7.27 8.32
C GLY A 269 1.42 6.81 6.89
N ILE A 270 0.35 7.34 6.28
CA ILE A 270 -0.18 6.88 4.99
C ILE A 270 0.36 7.70 3.81
N ASP A 271 0.56 9.00 4.02
CA ASP A 271 1.20 9.90 3.06
C ASP A 271 2.36 10.63 3.75
N PHE A 272 3.21 11.30 2.99
CA PHE A 272 4.48 11.84 3.48
C PHE A 272 4.61 13.38 3.56
N PRO A 273 3.95 14.21 2.73
CA PRO A 273 4.38 15.60 2.56
C PRO A 273 4.38 16.45 3.83
N ASP A 274 3.34 16.33 4.67
CA ASP A 274 3.21 17.11 5.90
C ASP A 274 4.30 16.72 6.93
N ALA A 275 4.67 15.44 6.94
CA ALA A 275 5.69 14.91 7.83
C ALA A 275 7.12 15.31 7.43
N LEU A 276 7.39 15.61 6.16
CA LEU A 276 8.73 16.01 5.70
C LEU A 276 9.19 17.31 6.36
N ALA A 277 8.41 18.38 6.19
CA ALA A 277 8.69 19.67 6.84
C ALA A 277 8.59 19.56 8.37
N GLY A 278 7.64 18.75 8.85
CA GLY A 278 7.47 18.48 10.27
C GLY A 278 8.65 17.77 10.91
N ALA A 279 9.31 16.84 10.23
CA ALA A 279 10.51 16.15 10.73
C ALA A 279 11.69 17.11 10.92
N ALA A 280 11.86 18.08 10.01
CA ALA A 280 12.87 19.13 10.18
C ALA A 280 12.56 20.00 11.41
N PHE A 281 11.29 20.36 11.62
CA PHE A 281 10.90 21.12 12.80
C PHE A 281 11.07 20.31 14.10
N ALA A 282 10.62 19.06 14.11
CA ALA A 282 10.73 18.15 15.24
C ALA A 282 12.21 17.94 15.64
N GLY A 283 13.09 17.69 14.65
CA GLY A 283 14.53 17.58 14.89
C GLY A 283 15.13 18.86 15.46
N ARG A 284 14.77 20.04 14.93
CA ARG A 284 15.24 21.34 15.44
C ARG A 284 14.91 21.55 16.92
N VAL A 285 13.72 21.16 17.36
CA VAL A 285 13.26 21.38 18.74
C VAL A 285 13.47 20.18 19.66
N GLY A 286 14.18 19.15 19.20
CA GLY A 286 14.47 17.96 20.00
C GLY A 286 13.23 17.14 20.37
N ALA A 287 12.24 17.07 19.47
CA ALA A 287 10.96 16.41 19.73
C ALA A 287 10.75 15.13 18.90
N PRO A 288 10.04 14.12 19.46
CA PRO A 288 9.58 12.96 18.72
C PRO A 288 8.65 13.29 17.55
N LEU A 289 8.74 12.50 16.48
CA LEU A 289 7.75 12.47 15.40
C LEU A 289 7.12 11.08 15.32
N TYR A 290 5.81 11.00 15.55
CA TYR A 290 5.03 9.78 15.42
C TYR A 290 4.25 9.75 14.11
N SER A 291 4.03 8.53 13.63
CA SER A 291 3.06 8.24 12.58
C SER A 291 1.74 7.79 13.20
N SER A 292 0.63 8.19 12.60
CA SER A 292 -0.72 7.76 12.97
C SER A 292 -1.51 7.26 11.76
N VAL A 293 -2.56 6.48 12.00
CA VAL A 293 -3.64 6.33 11.02
C VAL A 293 -4.52 7.61 11.04
N PRO A 294 -5.26 7.94 9.98
CA PRO A 294 -6.08 9.15 9.91
C PRO A 294 -7.20 9.21 10.95
N THR A 295 -7.67 8.06 11.41
CA THR A 295 -8.92 7.94 12.16
C THR A 295 -8.75 7.80 13.66
N CYS A 296 -7.55 7.49 14.16
CA CYS A 296 -7.25 7.27 15.58
C CYS A 296 -5.73 7.10 15.75
N LEU A 297 -5.22 7.18 16.99
CA LEU A 297 -3.83 6.84 17.28
C LEU A 297 -3.68 5.31 17.45
N PRO A 298 -2.73 4.65 16.76
CA PRO A 298 -2.39 3.27 17.09
C PRO A 298 -2.08 3.13 18.59
N PRO A 299 -2.51 2.04 19.27
CA PRO A 299 -2.37 1.93 20.73
C PRO A 299 -0.96 2.19 21.24
N ALA A 300 0.05 1.54 20.64
CA ALA A 300 1.45 1.76 21.00
C ALA A 300 1.89 3.23 20.85
N VAL A 301 1.45 3.93 19.81
CA VAL A 301 1.75 5.35 19.60
C VAL A 301 1.10 6.21 20.68
N ARG A 302 -0.17 5.94 21.01
CA ARG A 302 -0.89 6.67 22.05
C ARG A 302 -0.24 6.47 23.40
N ASP A 303 0.04 5.22 23.76
CA ASP A 303 0.60 4.88 25.06
C ASP A 303 2.00 5.49 25.22
N ASP A 304 2.79 5.54 24.15
CA ASP A 304 4.08 6.22 24.16
C ASP A 304 3.95 7.73 24.43
N ILE A 305 3.03 8.40 23.73
CA ILE A 305 2.79 9.85 23.85
C ILE A 305 2.22 10.20 25.24
N VAL A 306 1.18 9.50 25.67
CA VAL A 306 0.37 9.87 26.83
C VAL A 306 0.92 9.29 28.13
N SER A 307 1.36 8.03 28.10
CA SER A 307 1.71 7.29 29.32
C SER A 307 3.22 7.29 29.56
N ARG A 308 4.05 6.96 28.54
CA ARG A 308 5.51 6.92 28.72
C ARG A 308 6.10 8.32 28.80
N LEU A 309 5.84 9.16 27.80
CA LEU A 309 6.38 10.52 27.75
C LEU A 309 5.63 11.50 28.65
N GLY A 310 4.32 11.30 28.83
CA GLY A 310 3.47 12.28 29.52
C GLY A 310 3.49 13.65 28.82
N ALA A 311 3.55 13.67 27.48
CA ALA A 311 3.74 14.89 26.71
C ALA A 311 2.59 15.88 26.96
N SER A 312 2.92 17.13 27.33
CA SER A 312 1.93 18.18 27.60
C SER A 312 1.48 18.91 26.34
N ARG A 313 2.19 18.74 25.22
CA ARG A 313 1.87 19.34 23.92
C ARG A 313 1.99 18.36 22.76
N VAL A 314 0.92 18.23 21.99
CA VAL A 314 0.88 17.43 20.77
C VAL A 314 0.59 18.34 19.58
N THR A 315 1.48 18.34 18.60
CA THR A 315 1.29 19.11 17.36
C THR A 315 0.96 18.17 16.19
N LEU A 316 -0.25 18.29 15.66
CA LEU A 316 -0.70 17.55 14.49
C LEU A 316 -0.21 18.23 13.19
N LEU A 317 0.37 17.43 12.30
CA LEU A 317 0.88 17.86 11.00
C LEU A 317 -0.10 17.42 9.90
N GLY A 318 -0.75 18.39 9.26
CA GLY A 318 -1.77 18.17 8.24
C GLY A 318 -3.19 18.52 8.70
N GLY A 319 -4.09 18.70 7.73
CA GLY A 319 -5.47 19.10 7.97
C GLY A 319 -6.34 18.00 8.62
N SER A 320 -7.59 18.35 8.96
CA SER A 320 -8.55 17.40 9.57
C SER A 320 -8.93 16.23 8.64
N ALA A 321 -8.81 16.42 7.32
CA ALA A 321 -8.97 15.34 6.33
C ALA A 321 -7.79 14.34 6.34
N VAL A 322 -6.63 14.73 6.87
CA VAL A 322 -5.42 13.91 6.97
C VAL A 322 -5.34 13.21 8.32
N LEU A 323 -5.61 13.96 9.41
CA LEU A 323 -5.70 13.46 10.79
C LEU A 323 -7.00 13.94 11.41
N GLY A 324 -7.97 13.04 11.55
CA GLY A 324 -9.33 13.33 11.97
C GLY A 324 -9.49 13.70 13.44
N GLY A 325 -10.73 13.99 13.84
CA GLY A 325 -11.07 14.47 15.18
C GLY A 325 -10.60 13.54 16.30
N SER A 326 -10.72 12.22 16.13
CA SER A 326 -10.25 11.24 17.10
C SER A 326 -8.73 11.25 17.31
N VAL A 327 -7.94 11.58 16.27
CA VAL A 327 -6.50 11.83 16.47
C VAL A 327 -6.30 13.13 17.25
N GLY A 328 -7.10 14.16 16.95
CA GLY A 328 -7.13 15.43 17.68
C GLY A 328 -7.49 15.32 19.16
N SER A 329 -8.28 14.32 19.55
CA SER A 329 -8.59 14.01 20.94
C SER A 329 -7.69 12.91 21.54
N LEU A 330 -6.62 12.53 20.85
CA LEU A 330 -5.68 11.48 21.25
C LEU A 330 -6.36 10.13 21.57
N ALA A 331 -7.45 9.82 20.86
CA ALA A 331 -8.18 8.57 21.01
C ALA A 331 -7.40 7.40 20.38
N ALA A 332 -7.28 6.30 21.11
CA ALA A 332 -6.66 5.08 20.60
C ALA A 332 -7.57 4.37 19.60
N CYS A 333 -6.97 3.64 18.66
CA CYS A 333 -7.69 2.66 17.85
C CYS A 333 -8.00 1.44 18.73
N THR A 334 -9.27 1.23 19.08
CA THR A 334 -9.66 0.19 20.05
C THR A 334 -10.59 -0.87 19.47
N SER A 335 -11.16 -0.64 18.28
CA SER A 335 -12.14 -1.54 17.68
C SER A 335 -11.71 -2.12 16.33
N ASN A 336 -12.31 -3.26 15.95
CA ASN A 336 -12.21 -3.79 14.59
C ASN A 336 -12.74 -2.82 13.53
N ALA A 337 -13.66 -1.92 13.90
CA ALA A 337 -14.15 -0.88 13.00
C ALA A 337 -13.06 0.16 12.73
N ASP A 338 -12.28 0.54 13.74
CA ASP A 338 -11.14 1.45 13.59
C ASP A 338 -10.05 0.84 12.71
N ALA A 339 -9.70 -0.43 12.96
CA ALA A 339 -8.72 -1.15 12.15
C ALA A 339 -9.17 -1.29 10.68
N ARG A 340 -10.47 -1.51 10.45
CA ARG A 340 -11.05 -1.53 9.10
C ARG A 340 -10.95 -0.15 8.44
N ALA A 341 -11.38 0.91 9.14
CA ALA A 341 -11.36 2.27 8.60
C ALA A 341 -9.94 2.74 8.27
N ALA A 342 -8.98 2.44 9.15
CA ALA A 342 -7.56 2.70 8.94
C ALA A 342 -7.02 1.98 7.71
N SER A 343 -7.28 0.66 7.60
CA SER A 343 -6.86 -0.15 6.45
C SER A 343 -7.48 0.34 5.13
N GLN A 344 -8.76 0.74 5.15
CA GLN A 344 -9.45 1.30 3.99
C GLN A 344 -8.84 2.65 3.56
N ALA A 345 -8.57 3.55 4.51
CA ALA A 345 -7.94 4.83 4.23
C ALA A 345 -6.54 4.65 3.64
N GLU A 346 -5.73 3.76 4.23
CA GLU A 346 -4.37 3.48 3.77
C GLU A 346 -4.36 2.90 2.36
N LEU A 347 -5.17 1.88 2.12
CA LEU A 347 -5.23 1.25 0.80
C LEU A 347 -5.79 2.19 -0.26
N THR A 348 -6.77 3.04 0.07
CA THR A 348 -7.32 4.05 -0.86
C THR A 348 -6.23 5.02 -1.31
N ASN A 349 -5.42 5.51 -0.37
CA ASN A 349 -4.33 6.43 -0.67
C ASN A 349 -3.22 5.74 -1.48
N LYS A 350 -2.80 4.54 -1.09
CA LYS A 350 -1.79 3.77 -1.84
C LYS A 350 -2.23 3.50 -3.28
N ILE A 351 -3.49 3.12 -3.51
CA ILE A 351 -4.04 2.92 -4.85
C ILE A 351 -4.04 4.24 -5.60
N THR A 352 -4.61 5.31 -5.03
CA THR A 352 -4.70 6.62 -5.69
C THR A 352 -3.33 7.18 -6.10
N ASN A 353 -2.33 7.06 -5.21
CA ASN A 353 -0.95 7.45 -5.46
C ASN A 353 -0.32 6.60 -6.57
N ARG A 354 -0.61 5.28 -6.61
CA ARG A 354 -0.14 4.45 -7.72
C ARG A 354 -0.79 4.88 -9.03
N LEU A 355 -2.09 5.13 -9.05
CA LEU A 355 -2.83 5.53 -10.26
C LEU A 355 -2.31 6.83 -10.87
N SER A 356 -1.87 7.82 -10.07
CA SER A 356 -1.33 9.08 -10.59
C SER A 356 -0.02 8.93 -11.37
N SER A 357 0.71 7.83 -11.15
CA SER A 357 1.96 7.51 -11.85
C SER A 357 1.80 6.63 -13.08
N LEU A 358 0.61 6.04 -13.29
CA LEU A 358 0.36 5.07 -14.35
C LEU A 358 -0.20 5.75 -15.60
N PRO A 359 0.12 5.26 -16.81
CA PRO A 359 -0.56 5.70 -18.02
C PRO A 359 -2.02 5.27 -17.98
N GLY A 360 -2.90 6.21 -18.31
CA GLY A 360 -4.32 5.99 -18.47
C GLY A 360 -5.17 6.14 -17.23
N THR A 361 -6.41 5.63 -17.29
CA THR A 361 -7.39 5.74 -16.22
C THR A 361 -7.87 4.36 -15.80
N TYR A 362 -7.87 4.10 -14.49
CA TYR A 362 -8.32 2.83 -13.93
C TYR A 362 -9.46 3.05 -12.94
N SER A 363 -10.43 2.13 -12.97
CA SER A 363 -11.35 1.89 -11.87
C SER A 363 -10.86 0.67 -11.11
N VAL A 364 -10.86 0.74 -9.78
CA VAL A 364 -10.32 -0.30 -8.90
C VAL A 364 -11.29 -0.53 -7.75
N SER A 365 -11.63 -1.79 -7.50
CA SER A 365 -12.40 -2.19 -6.31
C SER A 365 -11.73 -3.38 -5.65
N VAL A 366 -11.63 -3.33 -4.32
CA VAL A 366 -10.97 -4.35 -3.51
C VAL A 366 -11.85 -4.71 -2.33
N ARG A 367 -11.92 -6.01 -1.99
CA ARG A 367 -12.57 -6.51 -0.78
C ARG A 367 -11.67 -7.53 -0.08
N GLN A 368 -11.26 -7.23 1.14
CA GLN A 368 -10.60 -8.20 1.99
C GLN A 368 -11.64 -9.21 2.49
N THR A 369 -11.42 -10.51 2.26
CA THR A 369 -12.38 -11.56 2.66
C THR A 369 -12.04 -12.19 4.01
N THR A 370 -10.81 -12.03 4.50
CA THR A 370 -10.34 -12.50 5.81
C THR A 370 -9.67 -11.37 6.59
N GLY A 371 -9.85 -11.28 7.91
CA GLY A 371 -9.28 -10.20 8.72
C GLY A 371 -10.31 -9.10 8.98
N VAL A 372 -9.92 -7.83 8.87
CA VAL A 372 -10.82 -6.70 9.22
C VAL A 372 -11.93 -6.44 8.19
N HIS A 373 -11.95 -7.16 7.06
CA HIS A 373 -12.92 -7.00 5.99
C HIS A 373 -12.96 -5.58 5.39
N ALA A 374 -11.78 -5.01 5.13
CA ALA A 374 -11.66 -3.72 4.45
C ALA A 374 -12.23 -3.76 3.01
N VAL A 375 -12.97 -2.72 2.63
CA VAL A 375 -13.52 -2.54 1.28
C VAL A 375 -13.08 -1.20 0.71
N VAL A 376 -12.43 -1.19 -0.46
CA VAL A 376 -11.94 0.04 -1.11
C VAL A 376 -12.49 0.14 -2.52
N ASN A 377 -12.91 1.35 -2.91
CA ASN A 377 -13.39 1.66 -4.25
C ASN A 377 -12.76 2.97 -4.74
N VAL A 378 -11.98 2.91 -5.81
CA VAL A 378 -11.49 4.07 -6.54
C VAL A 378 -12.16 4.07 -7.90
N ARG A 379 -13.10 4.99 -8.14
CA ARG A 379 -14.02 4.98 -9.31
C ARG A 379 -14.81 3.67 -9.44
N GLY A 380 -15.03 2.98 -8.31
CA GLY A 380 -15.62 1.65 -8.29
C GLY A 380 -17.10 1.58 -8.70
N ALA A 381 -17.78 2.72 -8.80
CA ALA A 381 -19.16 2.82 -9.28
C ALA A 381 -19.26 3.21 -10.77
N THR A 382 -18.14 3.46 -11.45
CA THR A 382 -18.12 3.83 -12.87
C THR A 382 -18.54 2.64 -13.74
N MET A 383 -19.70 2.74 -14.37
CA MET A 383 -20.17 1.76 -15.35
C MET A 383 -19.44 1.95 -16.67
N GLN A 384 -18.80 0.90 -17.15
CA GLN A 384 -17.99 0.93 -18.37
C GLN A 384 -17.96 -0.44 -19.05
N GLU A 385 -17.46 -0.48 -20.29
CA GLU A 385 -17.30 -1.71 -21.07
C GLU A 385 -16.37 -2.70 -20.31
N PRO A 386 -16.88 -3.86 -19.90
CA PRO A 386 -16.16 -4.84 -19.08
C PRO A 386 -15.17 -5.73 -19.84
N ALA A 387 -15.14 -5.65 -21.18
CA ALA A 387 -14.48 -6.65 -22.02
C ALA A 387 -14.94 -8.07 -21.60
N SER A 388 -13.99 -8.96 -21.30
CA SER A 388 -14.28 -10.34 -20.92
C SER A 388 -14.52 -10.58 -19.43
N VAL A 389 -14.43 -9.56 -18.54
CA VAL A 389 -14.77 -9.77 -17.12
C VAL A 389 -16.28 -9.96 -16.92
N MET A 390 -17.12 -9.49 -17.85
CA MET A 390 -18.56 -9.74 -17.86
C MET A 390 -18.93 -11.22 -17.86
N LYS A 391 -18.06 -12.08 -18.43
CA LYS A 391 -18.29 -13.52 -18.53
C LYS A 391 -18.48 -14.19 -17.17
N LEU A 392 -17.93 -13.59 -16.10
CA LEU A 392 -18.14 -14.04 -14.73
C LEU A 392 -19.63 -14.06 -14.35
N PHE A 393 -20.38 -13.03 -14.74
CA PHE A 393 -21.80 -12.92 -14.42
C PHE A 393 -22.66 -13.90 -15.21
N ALA A 394 -22.33 -14.14 -16.49
CA ALA A 394 -23.02 -15.15 -17.29
C ALA A 394 -22.82 -16.56 -16.71
N VAL A 395 -21.58 -16.91 -16.38
CA VAL A 395 -21.26 -18.20 -15.76
C VAL A 395 -21.96 -18.36 -14.41
N TYR A 396 -21.95 -17.32 -13.58
CA TYR A 396 -22.70 -17.32 -12.32
C TYR A 396 -24.20 -17.59 -12.52
N ALA A 397 -24.85 -16.86 -13.44
CA ALA A 397 -26.28 -17.02 -13.69
C ALA A 397 -26.67 -18.40 -14.25
N VAL A 398 -25.80 -19.01 -15.05
CA VAL A 398 -25.98 -20.38 -15.56
C VAL A 398 -25.80 -21.40 -14.44
N LEU A 399 -24.71 -21.31 -13.66
CA LEU A 399 -24.48 -22.21 -12.53
C LEU A 399 -25.59 -22.10 -11.46
N LYS A 400 -26.13 -20.90 -11.24
CA LYS A 400 -27.27 -20.71 -10.34
C LYS A 400 -28.51 -21.47 -10.82
N ARG A 401 -28.75 -21.53 -12.13
CA ARG A 401 -29.83 -22.34 -12.72
C ARG A 401 -29.54 -23.84 -12.64
N VAL A 402 -28.28 -24.25 -12.72
CA VAL A 402 -27.87 -25.64 -12.46
C VAL A 402 -28.16 -26.04 -11.02
N ASP A 403 -27.76 -25.21 -10.05
CA ASP A 403 -28.05 -25.45 -8.63
C ASP A 403 -29.55 -25.48 -8.32
N GLN A 404 -30.37 -24.76 -9.10
CA GLN A 404 -31.83 -24.75 -9.00
C GLN A 404 -32.51 -25.89 -9.77
N GLY A 405 -31.75 -26.78 -10.43
CA GLY A 405 -32.30 -27.87 -11.26
C GLY A 405 -33.00 -27.41 -12.55
N ARG A 406 -32.83 -26.14 -12.95
CA ARG A 406 -33.41 -25.57 -14.19
C ARG A 406 -32.54 -25.84 -15.42
N LEU A 407 -31.27 -26.14 -15.20
CA LEU A 407 -30.30 -26.60 -16.20
C LEU A 407 -29.50 -27.74 -15.58
N SER A 408 -28.74 -28.47 -16.40
CA SER A 408 -27.72 -29.41 -15.94
C SER A 408 -26.37 -29.07 -16.59
N MET A 409 -25.30 -29.63 -16.04
CA MET A 409 -23.96 -29.54 -16.63
C MET A 409 -23.89 -30.14 -18.05
N THR A 410 -24.81 -31.05 -18.38
CA THR A 410 -24.89 -31.71 -19.69
C THR A 410 -25.90 -31.06 -20.64
N THR A 411 -26.64 -30.03 -20.21
CA THR A 411 -27.59 -29.33 -21.09
C THR A 411 -26.85 -28.81 -22.34
N PRO A 412 -27.29 -29.18 -23.55
CA PRO A 412 -26.69 -28.69 -24.77
C PRO A 412 -27.04 -27.21 -24.94
N THR A 413 -26.06 -26.41 -25.35
CA THR A 413 -26.31 -25.06 -25.86
C THR A 413 -26.77 -25.12 -27.32
N ARG A 414 -27.13 -23.97 -27.91
CA ARG A 414 -27.53 -23.88 -29.32
C ARG A 414 -26.49 -24.40 -30.32
N SER A 415 -25.22 -24.51 -29.90
CA SER A 415 -24.13 -25.03 -30.73
C SER A 415 -23.85 -26.53 -30.53
N GLY A 416 -24.62 -27.20 -29.66
CA GLY A 416 -24.41 -28.59 -29.28
C GLY A 416 -23.35 -28.80 -28.19
N VAL A 417 -22.51 -27.79 -27.90
CA VAL A 417 -21.58 -27.85 -26.76
C VAL A 417 -22.37 -27.77 -25.46
N ASN A 418 -22.09 -28.65 -24.50
CA ASN A 418 -22.79 -28.66 -23.22
C ASN A 418 -22.38 -27.49 -22.29
N VAL A 419 -23.21 -27.21 -21.28
CA VAL A 419 -22.98 -26.15 -20.29
C VAL A 419 -21.61 -26.25 -19.61
N ARG A 420 -21.18 -27.44 -19.18
CA ARG A 420 -19.89 -27.65 -18.50
C ARG A 420 -18.73 -27.20 -19.37
N ASP A 421 -18.68 -27.68 -20.60
CA ASP A 421 -17.58 -27.41 -21.51
C ASP A 421 -17.61 -25.95 -22.00
N CYS A 422 -18.79 -25.39 -22.22
CA CYS A 422 -18.90 -23.97 -22.56
C CYS A 422 -18.47 -23.07 -21.40
N ILE A 423 -18.80 -23.37 -20.14
CA ILE A 423 -18.30 -22.62 -18.98
C ILE A 423 -16.77 -22.70 -18.92
N ARG A 424 -16.20 -23.91 -19.07
CA ARG A 424 -14.75 -24.11 -19.07
C ARG A 424 -14.07 -23.18 -20.07
N VAL A 425 -14.43 -23.24 -21.35
CA VAL A 425 -13.74 -22.43 -22.38
C VAL A 425 -14.04 -20.93 -22.27
N THR A 426 -15.22 -20.55 -21.75
CA THR A 426 -15.61 -19.16 -21.46
C THR A 426 -14.71 -18.49 -20.42
N ILE A 427 -14.17 -19.25 -19.47
CA ILE A 427 -13.26 -18.74 -18.44
C ILE A 427 -11.81 -19.02 -18.82
N HIS A 428 -11.47 -20.29 -19.10
CA HIS A 428 -10.11 -20.79 -19.28
C HIS A 428 -9.33 -20.08 -20.39
N ILE A 429 -9.94 -20.01 -21.59
CA ILE A 429 -9.40 -19.33 -22.78
C ILE A 429 -10.38 -18.27 -23.31
N SER A 430 -11.24 -17.74 -22.42
CA SER A 430 -12.13 -16.63 -22.72
C SER A 430 -12.85 -16.70 -24.06
N ASP A 431 -13.41 -17.86 -24.39
CA ASP A 431 -14.17 -18.04 -25.61
C ASP A 431 -15.35 -17.06 -25.69
N ASN A 432 -15.59 -16.47 -26.86
CA ASN A 432 -16.72 -15.56 -27.08
C ASN A 432 -17.98 -16.29 -27.56
N LEU A 433 -17.83 -17.40 -28.30
CA LEU A 433 -18.96 -18.13 -28.88
C LEU A 433 -19.75 -18.85 -27.79
N CYS A 434 -19.06 -19.62 -26.94
CA CYS A 434 -19.64 -20.26 -25.78
C CYS A 434 -20.19 -19.26 -24.77
N HIS A 435 -19.55 -18.09 -24.61
CA HIS A 435 -20.14 -17.02 -23.79
C HIS A 435 -21.54 -16.63 -24.26
N TRP A 436 -21.70 -16.37 -25.56
CA TRP A 436 -23.01 -16.02 -26.14
C TRP A 436 -23.98 -17.19 -26.17
N ASP A 437 -23.48 -18.42 -26.34
CA ASP A 437 -24.30 -19.63 -26.23
C ASP A 437 -24.86 -19.80 -24.80
N LEU A 438 -24.08 -19.48 -23.76
CA LEU A 438 -24.52 -19.46 -22.36
C LEU A 438 -25.51 -18.31 -22.08
N VAL A 439 -25.27 -17.12 -22.63
CA VAL A 439 -26.21 -15.99 -22.52
C VAL A 439 -27.54 -16.33 -23.18
N ALA A 440 -27.53 -17.01 -24.33
CA ALA A 440 -28.74 -17.40 -25.05
C ALA A 440 -29.63 -18.40 -24.29
N LEU A 441 -29.06 -19.21 -23.39
CA LEU A 441 -29.85 -20.11 -22.52
C LEU A 441 -30.77 -19.34 -21.55
N ILE A 442 -30.49 -18.06 -21.30
CA ILE A 442 -31.20 -17.24 -20.31
C ILE A 442 -31.92 -16.06 -20.97
N GLY A 443 -31.26 -15.41 -21.94
CA GLY A 443 -31.67 -14.15 -22.54
C GLY A 443 -31.13 -12.93 -21.77
N GLU A 444 -30.71 -11.90 -22.51
CA GLU A 444 -30.06 -10.71 -21.93
C GLU A 444 -30.95 -9.97 -20.92
N GLN A 445 -32.24 -9.76 -21.22
CA GLN A 445 -33.13 -9.08 -20.27
C GLN A 445 -33.34 -9.89 -18.98
N ASN A 446 -33.44 -11.22 -19.08
CA ASN A 446 -33.55 -12.08 -17.91
C ASN A 446 -32.27 -12.09 -17.07
N LEU A 447 -31.10 -11.96 -17.71
CA LEU A 447 -29.83 -11.74 -17.02
C LEU A 447 -29.83 -10.40 -16.28
N ASN A 448 -30.27 -9.31 -16.92
CA ASN A 448 -30.36 -8.00 -16.27
C ASN A 448 -31.26 -8.03 -15.03
N ASN A 449 -32.44 -8.65 -15.16
CA ASN A 449 -33.37 -8.83 -14.04
C ASN A 449 -32.74 -9.66 -12.92
N PHE A 450 -32.02 -10.73 -13.27
CA PHE A 450 -31.30 -11.58 -12.32
C PHE A 450 -30.18 -10.82 -11.59
N PHE A 451 -29.38 -10.02 -12.30
CA PHE A 451 -28.32 -9.22 -11.70
C PHE A 451 -28.88 -8.19 -10.71
N ALA A 452 -29.97 -7.52 -11.08
CA ALA A 452 -30.67 -6.60 -10.19
C ALA A 452 -31.15 -7.31 -8.91
N ALA A 453 -31.79 -8.46 -9.05
CA ALA A 453 -32.32 -9.25 -7.92
C ALA A 453 -31.21 -9.75 -6.98
N GLU A 454 -30.04 -10.11 -7.52
CA GLU A 454 -28.88 -10.55 -6.72
C GLU A 454 -28.05 -9.37 -6.15
N GLY A 455 -28.47 -8.12 -6.41
CA GLY A 455 -27.83 -6.90 -5.88
C GLY A 455 -26.62 -6.41 -6.69
N PHE A 456 -26.46 -6.87 -7.93
CA PHE A 456 -25.48 -6.38 -8.91
C PHE A 456 -26.12 -5.33 -9.83
N SER A 457 -26.66 -4.27 -9.22
CA SER A 457 -27.52 -3.29 -9.89
C SER A 457 -26.81 -2.41 -10.92
N ARG A 458 -25.47 -2.46 -11.01
CA ARG A 458 -24.67 -1.73 -12.00
C ARG A 458 -24.01 -2.68 -13.00
N THR A 459 -24.63 -3.83 -13.24
CA THR A 459 -24.23 -4.83 -14.23
C THR A 459 -25.38 -5.13 -15.16
N VAL A 460 -25.16 -5.02 -16.47
CA VAL A 460 -26.22 -5.09 -17.48
C VAL A 460 -25.66 -5.55 -18.84
N TYR A 461 -26.44 -6.32 -19.59
CA TYR A 461 -26.30 -6.57 -21.02
C TYR A 461 -27.10 -5.54 -21.84
N ALA A 462 -27.34 -5.76 -23.13
CA ALA A 462 -28.34 -4.97 -23.83
C ALA A 462 -29.73 -5.20 -23.20
N GLY A 463 -30.55 -4.15 -23.14
CA GLY A 463 -31.87 -4.19 -22.49
C GLY A 463 -32.03 -3.18 -21.36
N ARG A 464 -33.10 -3.34 -20.57
CA ARG A 464 -33.41 -2.48 -19.44
C ARG A 464 -32.59 -2.89 -18.21
N GLY A 465 -31.88 -1.93 -17.62
CA GLY A 465 -31.11 -2.07 -16.38
C GLY A 465 -31.96 -1.91 -15.11
N ALA A 466 -31.34 -2.13 -13.95
CA ALA A 466 -31.99 -2.00 -12.64
C ALA A 466 -32.45 -0.57 -12.32
N ASP A 467 -31.81 0.42 -12.93
CA ASP A 467 -32.15 1.85 -12.86
C ASP A 467 -33.29 2.24 -13.82
N GLY A 468 -33.86 1.27 -14.54
CA GLY A 468 -34.89 1.50 -15.56
C GLY A 468 -34.35 2.03 -16.89
N ARG A 469 -33.06 2.35 -17.00
CA ARG A 469 -32.43 2.87 -18.22
C ARG A 469 -32.33 1.76 -19.27
N GLN A 470 -32.51 2.14 -20.54
CA GLN A 470 -32.24 1.25 -21.68
C GLN A 470 -30.75 1.30 -22.05
N TRP A 471 -30.14 0.13 -22.15
CA TRP A 471 -28.74 -0.07 -22.52
C TRP A 471 -28.64 -0.78 -23.88
N THR A 472 -27.72 -0.33 -24.73
CA THR A 472 -27.49 -0.91 -26.07
C THR A 472 -26.34 -1.92 -26.09
N SER A 473 -25.59 -2.03 -25.00
CA SER A 473 -24.42 -2.88 -24.87
C SER A 473 -24.13 -3.17 -23.40
N LYS A 474 -23.27 -4.16 -23.16
CA LYS A 474 -22.95 -4.65 -21.83
C LYS A 474 -22.08 -3.65 -21.04
N HIS A 475 -22.42 -3.45 -19.77
CA HIS A 475 -21.68 -2.58 -18.85
C HIS A 475 -21.60 -3.25 -17.47
N THR A 476 -20.49 -3.03 -16.75
CA THR A 476 -20.40 -3.38 -15.32
C THR A 476 -19.58 -2.33 -14.57
N THR A 477 -19.43 -2.54 -13.26
CA THR A 477 -18.51 -1.79 -12.40
C THR A 477 -17.50 -2.72 -11.74
N THR A 478 -16.32 -2.22 -11.38
CA THR A 478 -15.40 -3.00 -10.56
C THR A 478 -16.00 -3.33 -9.19
N GLY A 479 -16.91 -2.50 -8.67
CA GLY A 479 -17.61 -2.74 -7.41
C GLY A 479 -18.46 -4.01 -7.43
N ASP A 480 -19.24 -4.21 -8.50
CA ASP A 480 -20.05 -5.42 -8.69
C ASP A 480 -19.18 -6.64 -8.96
N VAL A 481 -18.13 -6.51 -9.80
CA VAL A 481 -17.22 -7.62 -10.10
C VAL A 481 -16.50 -8.11 -8.84
N ALA A 482 -15.95 -7.19 -8.03
CA ALA A 482 -15.30 -7.54 -6.77
C ALA A 482 -16.29 -8.12 -5.75
N LEU A 483 -17.56 -7.67 -5.76
CA LEU A 483 -18.63 -8.23 -4.93
C LEU A 483 -18.92 -9.68 -5.31
N LEU A 484 -19.07 -9.94 -6.62
CA LEU A 484 -19.34 -11.26 -7.15
C LEU A 484 -18.25 -12.25 -6.72
N LEU A 485 -16.98 -11.89 -6.93
CA LEU A 485 -15.85 -12.72 -6.53
C LEU A 485 -15.78 -12.95 -5.02
N ALA A 486 -16.09 -11.93 -4.21
CA ALA A 486 -16.06 -12.08 -2.75
C ALA A 486 -17.17 -13.02 -2.27
N ARG A 487 -18.39 -12.89 -2.80
CA ARG A 487 -19.50 -13.78 -2.47
C ARG A 487 -19.26 -15.20 -3.01
N LEU A 488 -18.63 -15.35 -4.19
CA LEU A 488 -18.20 -16.64 -4.72
C LEU A 488 -17.18 -17.32 -3.79
N HIS A 489 -16.14 -16.58 -3.40
CA HIS A 489 -15.08 -17.08 -2.52
C HIS A 489 -15.61 -17.55 -1.16
N ASN A 490 -16.57 -16.81 -0.61
CA ASN A 490 -17.22 -17.09 0.68
C ASN A 490 -18.28 -18.20 0.61
N GLY A 491 -18.62 -18.71 -0.59
CA GLY A 491 -19.64 -19.75 -0.76
C GLY A 491 -21.08 -19.24 -0.64
N ASN A 492 -21.31 -17.94 -0.84
CA ASN A 492 -22.62 -17.31 -0.63
C ASN A 492 -23.50 -17.25 -1.89
N LEU A 493 -22.99 -17.68 -3.06
CA LEU A 493 -23.69 -17.54 -4.34
C LEU A 493 -24.28 -18.85 -4.88
N LEU A 494 -23.51 -19.91 -4.78
CA LEU A 494 -23.68 -21.19 -5.47
C LEU A 494 -23.47 -22.34 -4.50
N SER A 495 -23.95 -23.53 -4.87
CA SER A 495 -23.64 -24.77 -4.16
C SER A 495 -22.12 -24.98 -4.04
N ALA A 496 -21.68 -25.80 -3.08
CA ALA A 496 -20.25 -26.10 -2.91
C ALA A 496 -19.64 -26.75 -4.17
N ALA A 497 -20.41 -27.56 -4.92
CA ALA A 497 -19.96 -28.15 -6.17
C ALA A 497 -19.77 -27.10 -7.28
N SER A 498 -20.76 -26.25 -7.50
CA SER A 498 -20.72 -25.17 -8.50
C SER A 498 -19.67 -24.11 -8.15
N THR A 499 -19.52 -23.76 -6.87
CA THR A 499 -18.47 -22.86 -6.37
C THR A 499 -17.08 -23.41 -6.66
N ARG A 500 -16.82 -24.69 -6.32
CA ARG A 500 -15.52 -25.33 -6.62
C ARG A 500 -15.24 -25.38 -8.11
N PHE A 501 -16.21 -25.79 -8.92
CA PHE A 501 -16.05 -25.84 -10.37
C PHE A 501 -15.72 -24.46 -10.95
N PHE A 502 -16.42 -23.41 -10.51
CA PHE A 502 -16.20 -22.05 -11.00
C PHE A 502 -14.82 -21.52 -10.60
N ILE A 503 -14.41 -21.70 -9.33
CA ILE A 503 -13.08 -21.29 -8.87
C ILE A 503 -11.99 -22.06 -9.62
N ASP A 504 -12.14 -23.37 -9.84
CA ASP A 504 -11.17 -24.17 -10.61
C ASP A 504 -10.97 -23.63 -12.04
N GLN A 505 -12.04 -23.15 -12.70
CA GLN A 505 -11.89 -22.54 -14.03
C GLN A 505 -11.09 -21.22 -13.97
N LEU A 506 -11.26 -20.43 -12.91
CA LEU A 506 -10.53 -19.19 -12.69
C LEU A 506 -9.06 -19.45 -12.30
N GLU A 507 -8.80 -20.49 -11.51
CA GLU A 507 -7.45 -20.92 -11.09
C GLU A 507 -6.68 -21.63 -12.19
N THR A 508 -7.32 -22.06 -13.26
CA THR A 508 -6.66 -22.72 -14.41
C THR A 508 -6.58 -21.84 -15.65
N GLN A 509 -7.22 -20.67 -15.69
CA GLN A 509 -7.20 -19.83 -16.89
C GLN A 509 -5.79 -19.42 -17.36
N LEU A 510 -5.67 -19.13 -18.66
CA LEU A 510 -4.38 -19.06 -19.35
C LEU A 510 -3.66 -17.70 -19.23
N TRP A 511 -4.38 -16.59 -18.99
CA TRP A 511 -3.80 -15.24 -18.98
C TRP A 511 -3.47 -14.76 -17.58
N ARG A 512 -2.17 -14.75 -17.29
CA ARG A 512 -1.63 -14.43 -15.98
C ARG A 512 -0.87 -13.11 -15.92
N ASP A 513 -0.74 -12.39 -17.03
CA ASP A 513 0.08 -11.18 -17.24
C ASP A 513 -0.42 -9.89 -16.56
N ARG A 514 -1.44 -9.97 -15.68
CA ARG A 514 -2.07 -8.82 -14.99
C ARG A 514 -2.04 -8.98 -13.47
N ILE A 515 -3.17 -9.27 -12.81
CA ILE A 515 -3.22 -9.43 -11.34
C ILE A 515 -2.20 -10.47 -10.86
N PRO A 516 -2.03 -11.64 -11.52
CA PRO A 516 -1.03 -12.61 -11.08
C PRO A 516 0.43 -12.11 -11.16
N HIS A 517 0.78 -11.23 -12.11
CA HIS A 517 2.10 -10.55 -12.15
C HIS A 517 2.29 -9.51 -11.03
N GLY A 518 1.22 -9.14 -10.33
CA GLY A 518 1.29 -8.24 -9.18
C GLY A 518 1.60 -8.94 -7.86
N ALA A 519 1.91 -10.23 -7.85
CA ALA A 519 1.96 -11.01 -6.64
C ALA A 519 3.17 -11.97 -6.64
N PRO A 520 3.66 -12.45 -5.48
CA PRO A 520 4.80 -13.37 -5.44
C PRO A 520 4.48 -14.70 -6.13
N ALA A 521 5.52 -15.47 -6.48
CA ALA A 521 5.33 -16.83 -6.98
C ALA A 521 4.72 -17.74 -5.89
N GLY A 522 3.94 -18.74 -6.30
CA GLY A 522 3.47 -19.82 -5.41
C GLY A 522 2.14 -19.56 -4.69
N ILE A 523 1.55 -18.37 -4.80
CA ILE A 523 0.22 -18.10 -4.22
C ILE A 523 -0.92 -18.45 -5.20
N PRO A 524 -2.02 -19.06 -4.71
CA PRO A 524 -3.19 -19.32 -5.53
C PRO A 524 -3.91 -18.03 -5.94
N ILE A 525 -4.15 -17.89 -7.24
CA ILE A 525 -4.90 -16.76 -7.81
C ILE A 525 -5.93 -17.29 -8.80
N ALA A 526 -7.19 -16.99 -8.51
CA ALA A 526 -8.33 -17.31 -9.36
C ALA A 526 -8.77 -16.03 -10.07
N ASN A 527 -8.33 -15.81 -11.32
CA ASN A 527 -8.60 -14.55 -12.03
C ASN A 527 -9.46 -14.72 -13.29
N LYS A 528 -9.97 -13.62 -13.83
CA LYS A 528 -10.57 -13.50 -15.16
C LYS A 528 -10.04 -12.25 -15.85
N THR A 529 -9.31 -12.46 -16.92
CA THR A 529 -8.74 -11.40 -17.76
C THR A 529 -9.77 -10.84 -18.74
N GLY A 530 -9.72 -9.54 -19.00
CA GLY A 530 -10.51 -8.84 -20.00
C GLY A 530 -9.65 -7.98 -20.93
N GLN A 531 -9.85 -8.15 -22.23
CA GLN A 531 -9.19 -7.36 -23.27
C GLN A 531 -10.19 -7.08 -24.40
N LEU A 532 -10.36 -5.81 -24.77
CA LEU A 532 -11.16 -5.41 -25.92
C LEU A 532 -10.57 -4.15 -26.58
N HIS A 533 -10.45 -4.16 -27.91
CA HIS A 533 -10.12 -2.97 -28.68
C HIS A 533 -11.39 -2.13 -28.89
N VAL A 534 -11.35 -0.86 -28.48
CA VAL A 534 -12.41 0.12 -28.72
C VAL A 534 -11.84 1.34 -29.43
N SER A 535 -12.69 2.28 -29.86
CA SER A 535 -12.26 3.50 -30.57
C SER A 535 -11.25 4.36 -29.80
N THR A 536 -11.18 4.22 -28.47
CA THR A 536 -10.24 4.96 -27.60
C THR A 536 -8.99 4.14 -27.22
N GLY A 537 -8.76 3.01 -27.89
CA GLY A 537 -7.62 2.13 -27.67
C GLY A 537 -7.98 0.82 -26.99
N MET A 538 -6.97 0.15 -26.44
CA MET A 538 -7.15 -1.14 -25.79
C MET A 538 -7.72 -0.96 -24.37
N ILE A 539 -8.85 -1.59 -24.09
CA ILE A 539 -9.35 -1.78 -22.73
C ILE A 539 -8.62 -2.98 -22.14
N GLU A 540 -7.92 -2.74 -21.03
CA GLU A 540 -7.28 -3.75 -20.20
C GLU A 540 -8.08 -3.91 -18.91
N ALA A 541 -8.46 -5.14 -18.58
CA ALA A 541 -9.19 -5.46 -17.35
C ALA A 541 -8.72 -6.79 -16.77
N ASP A 542 -8.83 -6.93 -15.46
CA ASP A 542 -8.65 -8.21 -14.77
C ASP A 542 -9.43 -8.17 -13.46
N ALA A 543 -9.87 -9.34 -13.01
CA ALA A 543 -10.51 -9.48 -11.71
C ALA A 543 -10.11 -10.82 -11.11
N GLY A 544 -9.82 -10.87 -9.81
CA GLY A 544 -9.41 -12.12 -9.20
C GLY A 544 -9.59 -12.20 -7.69
N ILE A 545 -9.55 -13.44 -7.22
CA ILE A 545 -9.43 -13.82 -5.82
C ILE A 545 -7.96 -14.16 -5.60
N VAL A 546 -7.30 -13.46 -4.67
CA VAL A 546 -5.89 -13.63 -4.36
C VAL A 546 -5.76 -14.19 -2.96
N ILE A 547 -5.30 -15.44 -2.86
CA ILE A 547 -5.11 -16.15 -1.59
C ILE A 547 -3.70 -15.86 -1.11
N GLY A 548 -3.55 -14.76 -0.37
CA GLY A 548 -2.27 -14.31 0.16
C GLY A 548 -1.80 -15.13 1.37
N SER A 549 -0.56 -14.89 1.79
CA SER A 549 0.07 -15.59 2.92
C SER A 549 -0.53 -15.25 4.28
N ARG A 550 -1.13 -14.06 4.41
CA ARG A 550 -1.79 -13.59 5.65
C ARG A 550 -3.29 -13.42 5.46
N HIS A 551 -3.68 -12.82 4.34
CA HIS A 551 -5.07 -12.46 4.07
C HIS A 551 -5.45 -12.68 2.61
N THR A 552 -6.67 -13.18 2.44
CA THR A 552 -7.33 -13.28 1.14
C THR A 552 -8.08 -11.99 0.83
N HIS A 553 -8.03 -11.59 -0.44
CA HIS A 553 -8.81 -10.46 -0.95
C HIS A 553 -9.29 -10.73 -2.37
N THR A 554 -10.36 -10.04 -2.76
CA THR A 554 -10.78 -9.92 -4.15
C THR A 554 -10.42 -8.54 -4.68
N ILE A 555 -10.08 -8.48 -5.96
CA ILE A 555 -9.71 -7.26 -6.66
C ILE A 555 -10.34 -7.29 -8.05
N ALA A 556 -10.87 -6.15 -8.49
CA ALA A 556 -11.30 -5.93 -9.86
C ALA A 556 -10.71 -4.61 -10.36
N VAL A 557 -10.08 -4.65 -11.53
CA VAL A 557 -9.50 -3.49 -12.19
C VAL A 557 -10.02 -3.44 -13.62
N ILE A 558 -10.59 -2.31 -14.01
CA ILE A 558 -10.95 -2.04 -15.41
C ILE A 558 -10.32 -0.71 -15.81
N GLY A 559 -9.43 -0.78 -16.79
CA GLY A 559 -8.74 0.34 -17.38
C GLY A 559 -9.52 0.99 -18.52
N SER A 560 -9.16 2.23 -18.83
CA SER A 560 -9.60 3.01 -19.98
C SER A 560 -8.46 3.91 -20.43
N ARG A 561 -8.45 4.33 -21.71
CA ARG A 561 -7.50 5.29 -22.31
C ARG A 561 -6.04 5.02 -21.97
N ASN A 562 -5.28 4.28 -22.78
CA ASN A 562 -3.86 3.96 -22.53
C ASN A 562 -3.59 3.15 -21.25
N ALA A 563 -4.61 2.56 -20.62
CA ALA A 563 -4.41 1.62 -19.53
C ALA A 563 -3.65 0.38 -20.03
N THR A 564 -2.78 -0.19 -19.18
CA THR A 564 -1.88 -1.28 -19.58
C THR A 564 -1.99 -2.48 -18.63
N ALA A 565 -1.65 -3.67 -19.13
CA ALA A 565 -1.55 -4.87 -18.30
C ALA A 565 -0.52 -4.71 -17.16
N ALA A 566 0.61 -4.07 -17.45
CA ALA A 566 1.63 -3.71 -16.44
C ALA A 566 1.09 -2.76 -15.36
N GLY A 567 0.22 -1.81 -15.74
CA GLY A 567 -0.48 -0.96 -14.79
C GLY A 567 -1.39 -1.74 -13.84
N ILE A 568 -2.13 -2.72 -14.36
CA ILE A 568 -2.97 -3.61 -13.54
C ILE A 568 -2.11 -4.45 -12.58
N ALA A 569 -0.98 -4.99 -13.05
CA ALA A 569 -0.03 -5.71 -12.21
C ALA A 569 0.54 -4.81 -11.09
N ALA A 570 0.88 -3.56 -11.40
CA ALA A 570 1.38 -2.60 -10.42
C ALA A 570 0.32 -2.23 -9.35
N ILE A 571 -0.96 -2.15 -9.74
CA ILE A 571 -2.09 -1.97 -8.81
C ILE A 571 -2.25 -3.22 -7.93
N ALA A 572 -2.25 -4.41 -8.52
CA ALA A 572 -2.37 -5.66 -7.79
C ALA A 572 -1.25 -5.86 -6.75
N ARG A 573 -0.02 -5.43 -7.06
CA ARG A 573 1.10 -5.41 -6.10
C ARG A 573 0.82 -4.54 -4.89
N VAL A 574 0.33 -3.32 -5.11
CA VAL A 574 -0.04 -2.41 -4.01
C VAL A 574 -1.07 -3.06 -3.09
N VAL A 575 -2.08 -3.71 -3.66
CA VAL A 575 -3.13 -4.39 -2.88
C VAL A 575 -2.58 -5.62 -2.15
N TYR A 576 -1.75 -6.43 -2.80
CA TYR A 576 -1.13 -7.59 -2.17
C TYR A 576 -0.26 -7.19 -0.99
N GLU A 577 0.67 -6.24 -1.18
CA GLU A 577 1.61 -5.81 -0.15
C GLU A 577 0.89 -5.16 1.03
N HIS A 578 -0.22 -4.47 0.79
CA HIS A 578 -1.05 -3.90 1.85
C HIS A 578 -1.60 -4.96 2.81
N PHE A 579 -2.04 -6.10 2.29
CA PHE A 579 -2.64 -7.16 3.11
C PHE A 579 -1.66 -8.26 3.53
N ASN A 580 -0.58 -8.48 2.78
CA ASN A 580 0.28 -9.67 2.96
C ASN A 580 1.75 -9.32 3.21
N GLY A 581 2.11 -8.04 3.18
CA GLY A 581 3.47 -7.56 3.35
C GLY A 581 4.28 -7.52 2.05
N ALA A 582 5.42 -6.83 2.11
CA ALA A 582 6.34 -6.71 0.99
C ALA A 582 6.89 -8.08 0.57
N PHE A 583 7.10 -8.25 -0.73
CA PHE A 583 7.75 -9.42 -1.32
C PHE A 583 8.79 -8.99 -2.34
N GLY A 584 9.75 -9.87 -2.63
CA GLY A 584 10.80 -9.61 -3.62
C GLY A 584 10.28 -9.63 -5.05
N ALA A 585 10.79 -10.58 -5.83
CA ALA A 585 10.39 -10.74 -7.23
C ALA A 585 8.93 -11.20 -7.36
N ALA A 586 8.21 -10.60 -8.31
CA ALA A 586 6.87 -11.05 -8.68
C ALA A 586 6.92 -12.33 -9.52
N ALA A 587 5.79 -13.03 -9.56
CA ALA A 587 5.61 -14.19 -10.43
C ALA A 587 5.79 -13.78 -11.90
N SER A 588 6.39 -14.68 -12.68
CA SER A 588 6.54 -14.55 -14.12
C SER A 588 5.94 -15.77 -14.80
N TYR A 589 5.15 -15.55 -15.84
CA TYR A 589 4.47 -16.62 -16.57
C TYR A 589 4.84 -16.59 -18.06
N THR A 590 5.10 -17.77 -18.60
CA THR A 590 5.44 -17.94 -20.02
C THR A 590 4.20 -17.80 -20.91
N LYS A 591 4.41 -17.37 -22.17
CA LYS A 591 3.36 -17.40 -23.20
C LYS A 591 3.01 -18.82 -23.65
N LEU A 592 3.91 -19.79 -23.47
CA LEU A 592 3.63 -21.21 -23.71
C LEU A 592 2.76 -21.75 -22.57
N ASN A 593 1.45 -21.60 -22.73
CA ASN A 593 0.47 -21.78 -21.66
C ASN A 593 -0.13 -23.20 -21.59
N LEU A 594 0.03 -24.01 -22.64
CA LEU A 594 -0.52 -25.36 -22.73
C LEU A 594 0.53 -26.40 -23.18
N VAL A 595 0.21 -27.67 -22.99
CA VAL A 595 0.95 -28.84 -23.46
C VAL A 595 0.00 -29.88 -24.04
N THR A 596 0.37 -30.55 -25.13
CA THR A 596 -0.39 -31.67 -25.69
C THR A 596 -0.30 -32.90 -24.77
N THR A 597 -1.43 -33.52 -24.48
CA THR A 597 -1.51 -34.68 -23.57
C THR A 597 -1.29 -36.02 -24.27
N ALA A 598 -1.39 -36.02 -25.61
CA ALA A 598 -1.14 -37.16 -26.48
C ALA A 598 -0.60 -36.66 -27.83
N THR A 599 -0.16 -37.59 -28.68
CA THR A 599 0.08 -37.28 -30.10
C THR A 599 -1.25 -37.03 -30.78
N VAL A 600 -1.42 -35.83 -31.35
CA VAL A 600 -2.73 -35.33 -31.77
C VAL A 600 -2.73 -34.81 -33.20
N THR A 601 -3.87 -34.96 -33.87
CA THR A 601 -4.13 -34.31 -35.14
C THR A 601 -4.54 -32.86 -34.88
N ALA A 602 -3.73 -31.92 -35.37
CA ALA A 602 -4.07 -30.51 -35.42
C ALA A 602 -4.59 -30.15 -36.82
N TYR A 603 -5.46 -29.16 -36.88
CA TYR A 603 -6.21 -28.79 -38.09
C TYR A 603 -5.93 -27.34 -38.48
N SER A 604 -6.02 -27.00 -39.76
CA SER A 604 -5.90 -25.60 -40.22
C SER A 604 -7.12 -24.75 -39.86
N GLY A 605 -8.28 -25.37 -39.64
CA GLY A 605 -9.50 -24.74 -39.10
C GLY A 605 -10.07 -25.53 -37.92
N PRO A 606 -11.11 -25.03 -37.23
CA PRO A 606 -11.74 -25.72 -36.09
C PRO A 606 -12.31 -27.10 -36.45
N GLY A 607 -11.51 -28.16 -36.29
CA GLY A 607 -11.87 -29.54 -36.64
C GLY A 607 -11.97 -29.80 -38.15
N SER A 608 -11.39 -28.94 -39.00
CA SER A 608 -11.51 -29.03 -40.45
C SER A 608 -10.26 -28.54 -41.19
N GLY A 609 -10.14 -28.90 -42.47
CA GLY A 609 -9.03 -28.49 -43.34
C GLY A 609 -7.80 -29.38 -43.22
N THR A 610 -6.63 -28.84 -43.59
CA THR A 610 -5.37 -29.58 -43.65
C THR A 610 -4.94 -30.01 -42.25
N THR A 611 -4.48 -31.25 -42.14
CA THR A 611 -4.06 -31.84 -40.87
C THR A 611 -2.55 -31.86 -40.72
N ARG A 612 -2.09 -31.86 -39.47
CA ARG A 612 -0.72 -32.21 -39.11
C ARG A 612 -0.66 -32.93 -37.77
N THR A 613 0.32 -33.79 -37.60
CA THR A 613 0.57 -34.47 -36.33
C THR A 613 1.39 -33.58 -35.42
N VAL A 614 0.95 -33.44 -34.18
CA VAL A 614 1.68 -32.76 -33.10
C VAL A 614 1.99 -33.80 -32.03
N ALA A 615 3.27 -33.97 -31.70
CA ALA A 615 3.71 -34.97 -30.74
C ALA A 615 3.16 -34.69 -29.32
N SER A 616 3.00 -35.74 -28.51
CA SER A 616 2.71 -35.60 -27.08
C SER A 616 3.80 -34.79 -26.37
N GLY A 617 3.43 -34.03 -25.34
CA GLY A 617 4.37 -33.21 -24.57
C GLY A 617 4.82 -31.93 -25.28
N THR A 618 4.27 -31.61 -26.45
CA THR A 618 4.58 -30.37 -27.17
C THR A 618 4.00 -29.19 -26.41
N ARG A 619 4.86 -28.26 -25.97
CA ARG A 619 4.44 -27.00 -25.35
C ARG A 619 3.95 -26.04 -26.43
N VAL A 620 2.84 -25.38 -26.16
CA VAL A 620 2.16 -24.54 -27.14
C VAL A 620 1.61 -23.26 -26.53
N HIS A 621 1.44 -22.23 -27.37
CA HIS A 621 0.77 -20.99 -27.00
C HIS A 621 -0.63 -20.99 -27.61
N ALA A 622 -1.66 -21.06 -26.78
CA ALA A 622 -3.04 -20.84 -27.21
C ALA A 622 -3.47 -19.42 -26.88
N ASP A 623 -4.05 -18.73 -27.87
CA ASP A 623 -4.40 -17.31 -27.78
C ASP A 623 -5.87 -17.01 -28.09
N TYR A 624 -6.60 -17.99 -28.61
CA TYR A 624 -8.01 -17.89 -28.98
C TYR A 624 -8.66 -19.27 -28.99
N SER A 625 -9.99 -19.32 -28.94
CA SER A 625 -10.74 -20.54 -29.20
C SER A 625 -11.97 -20.27 -30.04
N SER A 626 -12.37 -21.29 -30.80
CA SER A 626 -13.69 -21.44 -31.37
C SER A 626 -14.38 -22.58 -30.64
N ARG A 627 -15.07 -22.26 -29.55
CA ARG A 627 -15.66 -23.21 -28.60
C ARG A 627 -14.58 -24.17 -28.08
N LEU A 628 -14.69 -25.46 -28.39
CA LEU A 628 -13.77 -26.49 -27.91
C LEU A 628 -12.49 -26.61 -28.73
N TRP A 629 -12.34 -25.85 -29.81
CA TRP A 629 -11.15 -25.87 -30.66
C TRP A 629 -10.27 -24.68 -30.36
N TYR A 630 -9.09 -24.93 -29.80
CA TYR A 630 -8.15 -23.90 -29.41
C TYR A 630 -7.25 -23.56 -30.59
N ARG A 631 -7.13 -22.28 -30.90
CA ARG A 631 -6.14 -21.77 -31.83
C ARG A 631 -4.79 -21.76 -31.12
N VAL A 632 -3.83 -22.44 -31.71
CA VAL A 632 -2.54 -22.76 -31.12
C VAL A 632 -1.42 -22.33 -32.07
N ILE A 633 -0.42 -21.65 -31.53
CA ILE A 633 0.79 -21.22 -32.24
C ILE A 633 1.93 -22.21 -31.93
N LEU A 634 2.37 -22.95 -32.95
CA LEU A 634 3.46 -23.93 -32.92
C LEU A 634 4.74 -23.32 -33.52
N GLY A 635 5.89 -23.56 -32.88
CA GLY A 635 7.20 -23.10 -33.38
C GLY A 635 7.29 -21.58 -33.57
N GLY A 636 6.42 -20.81 -32.92
CA GLY A 636 6.37 -19.35 -33.00
C GLY A 636 5.60 -18.76 -34.18
N THR A 637 5.30 -19.54 -35.23
CA THR A 637 4.72 -19.01 -36.48
C THR A 637 3.55 -19.82 -37.04
N THR A 638 3.50 -21.13 -36.78
CA THR A 638 2.46 -21.97 -37.39
C THR A 638 1.19 -21.93 -36.55
N VAL A 639 0.08 -21.50 -37.14
CA VAL A 639 -1.23 -21.49 -36.49
C VAL A 639 -2.01 -22.76 -36.86
N VAL A 640 -2.51 -23.46 -35.84
CA VAL A 640 -3.38 -24.64 -35.99
C VAL A 640 -4.49 -24.65 -34.94
N TYR A 641 -5.45 -25.56 -35.09
CA TYR A 641 -6.51 -25.81 -34.13
C TYR A 641 -6.38 -27.20 -33.53
N ILE A 642 -6.42 -27.27 -32.20
CA ILE A 642 -6.38 -28.51 -31.43
C ILE A 642 -7.60 -28.55 -30.51
N HIS A 643 -8.28 -29.69 -30.46
CA HIS A 643 -9.42 -29.86 -29.55
C HIS A 643 -8.97 -29.79 -28.09
N SER A 644 -9.70 -29.07 -27.25
CA SER A 644 -9.34 -28.74 -25.87
C SER A 644 -9.23 -29.94 -24.92
N SER A 645 -9.74 -31.11 -25.31
CA SER A 645 -9.57 -32.37 -24.57
C SER A 645 -8.15 -32.93 -24.69
N ASN A 646 -7.39 -32.48 -25.68
CA ASN A 646 -6.03 -32.92 -25.97
C ASN A 646 -4.96 -31.97 -25.41
N LEU A 647 -5.38 -31.00 -24.59
CA LEU A 647 -4.53 -29.94 -24.06
C LEU A 647 -4.67 -29.87 -22.54
N ALA A 648 -3.54 -29.73 -21.85
CA ALA A 648 -3.46 -29.43 -20.43
C ALA A 648 -2.63 -28.16 -20.20
N ASN A 649 -2.83 -27.49 -19.07
CA ASN A 649 -1.98 -26.39 -18.64
C ASN A 649 -0.52 -26.85 -18.56
N TRP A 650 0.37 -26.10 -19.21
CA TRP A 650 1.80 -26.36 -19.09
C TRP A 650 2.31 -26.02 -17.67
N VAL A 651 1.83 -24.90 -17.13
CA VAL A 651 2.16 -24.48 -15.77
C VAL A 651 1.06 -24.96 -14.83
N SER A 652 1.43 -25.78 -13.85
CA SER A 652 0.54 -26.08 -12.72
C SER A 652 0.52 -24.87 -11.78
N TYR A 653 -0.52 -24.06 -11.90
CA TYR A 653 -0.72 -22.94 -10.98
C TYR A 653 -1.14 -23.45 -9.60
N PRO A 654 -0.66 -22.84 -8.50
CA PRO A 654 -1.14 -23.14 -7.16
C PRO A 654 -2.68 -23.02 -7.10
N ARG A 655 -3.32 -24.02 -6.53
CA ARG A 655 -4.78 -24.10 -6.40
C ARG A 655 -5.19 -24.05 -4.94
N ARG A 656 -6.41 -23.60 -4.68
CA ARG A 656 -7.01 -23.62 -3.34
C ARG A 656 -7.40 -25.04 -2.90
N TRP A 657 -7.78 -25.89 -3.86
CA TRP A 657 -8.37 -27.21 -3.63
C TRP A 657 -7.52 -28.32 -4.23
#